data_AF-A0A1Y1VVQ8-F1
#
_entry.id   AF-A0A1Y1VVQ8-F1
#
_cell.length_a   1.000
_cell.length_b   1.000
_cell.length_c   1.000
_cell.angle_alpha   90.00
_cell.angle_beta   90.00
_cell.angle_gamma   90.00
#
_symmetry.space_group_name_H-M   'P 1'
#
loop_
_entity.id
_entity.type
_entity.pdbx_description
1 polymer ?
#
loop_
_entity_poly.entity_id
_entity_poly.type
_entity_poly.pdbx_seq_one_letter_code
_entity_poly.pdbx_strand_id
1 'polypeptide(L)'
;MKYWNIFSLFIYTLIVINVSCENDKKDSPPVKISIQTPWDNTPLILEAIEFISKEKPDAYFPLLSKVSKKEDLPKTTYGQYQYIMKLPEISELNIEPLMKLSLSIRSEAPLIQSYYHYYNASVIPSHQTDSNFDTSCQNWLDWYGVQYCDLENFKKEAKISTLNGKYTMEKSDKKAPLPLPIDHIKKSDNENSLVIFYGDIFSKDFNTYLTELLKINEEAGLSFIIRYKKSLDKEFINNPITISGYGVEMAIKNTEYKVIDDRKLKTDDREKNQKSKKNIPNIPSKEFGLEKLSETYPKLKDEFNTFNDLLKQQEIPVLKKLLANQTEDLGTKIIQYITTSSNPLYVLSQLSSNYPKISHIVNQMPLIDEYKTENKILQNIFFAADYNSLYINGINIDPKNLNPFSVLRVFSSENKYITKLNSLGFSNKEAVNLLNSVSEDKEEGRKSEVDYYDVRDDVVSWWNDLESDSRYKKWPKNIKEILQPLYYRGQMHRIAKNLYNTLFALDISKNGCLEALSEIFMFVERGIPIRFGIVPIVDVEKKTEINSATGIIFEVFMKEYSKKAAKTFILKLLELAEKEDVNEDILKKSVESILSDSSLQVLNNKLTLENYNDVIEYGIKNYYDDLKKFSEKFLLSSDNQALYVNGAYSEFSK
;
A
#
# COMPACT_ATOMS: atom_id res chain seq x y z
N MET A 1 -60.19 -29.16 53.29
CA MET A 1 -59.11 -28.30 52.74
C MET A 1 -57.96 -29.04 52.03
N LYS A 2 -58.02 -30.36 51.74
CA LYS A 2 -56.95 -31.06 51.00
C LYS A 2 -57.18 -31.23 49.48
N TYR A 3 -58.42 -31.13 49.00
CA TYR A 3 -58.73 -31.34 47.58
C TYR A 3 -58.53 -30.10 46.68
N TRP A 4 -58.54 -28.89 47.24
CA TRP A 4 -58.36 -27.66 46.47
C TRP A 4 -56.89 -27.43 46.04
N ASN A 5 -55.92 -27.91 46.83
CA ASN A 5 -54.50 -27.79 46.51
C ASN A 5 -54.06 -28.72 45.37
N ILE A 6 -54.68 -29.91 45.24
CA ILE A 6 -54.33 -30.85 44.16
C ILE A 6 -54.85 -30.34 42.82
N PHE A 7 -56.03 -29.72 42.81
CA PHE A 7 -56.61 -29.15 41.59
C PHE A 7 -55.85 -27.92 41.10
N SER A 8 -55.39 -27.04 42.01
CA SER A 8 -54.51 -25.92 41.66
C SER A 8 -53.14 -26.38 41.17
N LEU A 9 -52.57 -27.45 41.77
CA LEU A 9 -51.30 -28.00 41.31
C LEU A 9 -51.43 -28.60 39.89
N PHE A 10 -52.56 -29.26 39.60
CA PHE A 10 -52.82 -29.86 38.29
C PHE A 10 -53.06 -28.81 37.20
N ILE A 11 -53.69 -27.68 37.54
CA ILE A 11 -53.85 -26.55 36.62
C ILE A 11 -52.50 -25.84 36.39
N TYR A 12 -51.68 -25.66 37.43
CA TYR A 12 -50.32 -25.10 37.27
C TYR A 12 -49.42 -26.03 36.45
N THR A 13 -49.50 -27.35 36.61
CA THR A 13 -48.74 -28.27 35.75
C THR A 13 -49.28 -28.32 34.32
N LEU A 14 -50.59 -28.20 34.09
CA LEU A 14 -51.16 -28.06 32.74
C LEU A 14 -50.78 -26.74 32.07
N ILE A 15 -50.64 -25.64 32.82
CA ILE A 15 -50.14 -24.36 32.30
C ILE A 15 -48.63 -24.46 32.01
N VAL A 16 -47.85 -25.12 32.86
CA VAL A 16 -46.39 -25.34 32.62
C VAL A 16 -46.15 -26.31 31.47
N ILE A 17 -47.02 -27.30 31.24
CA ILE A 17 -46.90 -28.22 30.09
C ILE A 17 -47.37 -27.56 28.78
N ASN A 18 -48.34 -26.64 28.82
CA ASN A 18 -48.75 -25.87 27.63
C ASN A 18 -47.79 -24.72 27.25
N VAL A 19 -46.77 -24.43 28.07
CA VAL A 19 -45.74 -23.42 27.75
C VAL A 19 -44.50 -24.03 27.06
N SER A 20 -44.41 -25.36 26.94
CA SER A 20 -43.28 -26.04 26.26
C SER A 20 -43.67 -26.80 24.99
N CYS A 21 -44.65 -26.30 24.25
CA CYS A 21 -44.95 -26.75 22.88
C CYS A 21 -45.48 -25.59 22.02
N GLU A 22 -44.82 -24.43 22.06
CA GLU A 22 -44.69 -23.69 20.80
C GLU A 22 -43.74 -24.53 19.95
N ASN A 23 -44.29 -25.16 18.90
CA ASN A 23 -43.48 -25.71 17.82
C ASN A 23 -42.42 -24.66 17.45
N ASP A 24 -41.16 -24.90 17.80
CA ASP A 24 -40.03 -24.20 17.23
C ASP A 24 -40.20 -24.28 15.72
N LYS A 25 -40.58 -23.12 15.17
CA LYS A 25 -40.96 -22.93 13.78
C LYS A 25 -39.74 -23.36 12.96
N LYS A 26 -39.91 -24.36 12.09
CA LYS A 26 -38.85 -24.82 11.18
C LYS A 26 -38.57 -23.72 10.16
N ASP A 27 -37.77 -22.74 10.55
CA ASP A 27 -36.91 -22.04 9.61
C ASP A 27 -36.04 -23.09 8.90
N SER A 28 -35.78 -22.88 7.62
CA SER A 28 -34.78 -23.68 6.89
C SER A 28 -33.47 -23.71 7.68
N PRO A 29 -32.78 -24.86 7.77
CA PRO A 29 -31.58 -24.97 8.60
C PRO A 29 -30.52 -23.94 8.15
N PRO A 30 -30.01 -23.09 9.05
CA PRO A 30 -29.04 -22.08 8.68
C PRO A 30 -27.70 -22.73 8.33
N VAL A 31 -27.07 -22.25 7.27
CA VAL A 31 -25.67 -22.61 6.94
C VAL A 31 -24.76 -21.69 7.76
N LYS A 32 -23.92 -22.26 8.64
CA LYS A 32 -22.96 -21.52 9.46
C LYS A 32 -21.54 -21.80 8.96
N ILE A 33 -20.82 -20.73 8.60
CA ILE A 33 -19.42 -20.79 8.14
C ILE A 33 -18.57 -19.91 9.04
N SER A 34 -17.45 -20.43 9.53
CA SER A 34 -16.49 -19.70 10.37
C SER A 34 -15.06 -19.99 9.91
N ILE A 35 -14.23 -18.95 9.81
CA ILE A 35 -12.80 -19.07 9.51
C ILE A 35 -12.00 -18.92 10.79
N GLN A 36 -10.99 -19.78 10.96
CA GLN A 36 -10.11 -19.80 12.12
C GLN A 36 -8.65 -19.59 11.71
N THR A 37 -7.87 -18.95 12.58
CA THR A 37 -6.43 -18.79 12.40
C THR A 37 -5.67 -20.10 12.64
N PRO A 38 -4.51 -20.29 12.00
CA PRO A 38 -3.60 -21.39 12.33
C PRO A 38 -2.81 -21.15 13.62
N TRP A 39 -2.88 -19.96 14.22
CA TRP A 39 -2.26 -19.61 15.50
C TRP A 39 -3.29 -19.38 16.61
N ASP A 40 -2.83 -19.42 17.86
CA ASP A 40 -3.63 -19.24 19.07
C ASP A 40 -4.05 -17.78 19.32
N ASN A 41 -5.01 -17.59 20.23
CA ASN A 41 -5.56 -16.30 20.59
C ASN A 41 -4.52 -15.34 21.17
N THR A 42 -4.48 -14.14 20.58
CA THR A 42 -3.71 -13.00 21.06
C THR A 42 -4.51 -12.22 22.11
N PRO A 43 -3.85 -11.75 23.19
CA PRO A 43 -4.52 -10.89 24.17
C PRO A 43 -5.00 -9.57 23.56
N LEU A 44 -6.27 -9.24 23.76
CA LEU A 44 -6.86 -7.98 23.27
C LEU A 44 -6.19 -6.74 23.86
N ILE A 45 -5.65 -6.84 25.08
CA ILE A 45 -4.92 -5.73 25.72
C ILE A 45 -3.67 -5.38 24.92
N LEU A 46 -2.93 -6.38 24.44
CA LEU A 46 -1.76 -6.19 23.59
C LEU A 46 -2.16 -5.57 22.24
N GLU A 47 -3.21 -6.10 21.61
CA GLU A 47 -3.75 -5.55 20.37
C GLU A 47 -4.16 -4.08 20.52
N ALA A 48 -4.76 -3.71 21.66
CA ALA A 48 -5.15 -2.33 21.94
C ALA A 48 -3.96 -1.40 22.17
N ILE A 49 -2.93 -1.85 22.91
CA ILE A 49 -1.70 -1.07 23.13
C ILE A 49 -1.02 -0.78 21.79
N GLU A 50 -0.92 -1.78 20.92
CA GLU A 50 -0.33 -1.61 19.60
C GLU A 50 -1.16 -0.75 18.66
N PHE A 51 -2.49 -0.83 18.74
CA PHE A 51 -3.34 0.08 17.97
C PHE A 51 -3.16 1.53 18.42
N ILE A 52 -3.10 1.79 19.74
CA ILE A 52 -2.87 3.14 20.29
C ILE A 52 -1.47 3.65 19.92
N SER A 53 -0.45 2.79 19.93
CA SER A 53 0.92 3.17 19.58
C SER A 53 1.04 3.62 18.13
N LYS A 54 0.28 3.04 17.21
CA LYS A 54 0.23 3.48 15.81
C LYS A 54 -0.38 4.87 15.64
N GLU A 55 -1.41 5.19 16.42
CA GLU A 55 -2.04 6.52 16.42
C GLU A 55 -1.13 7.56 17.10
N LYS A 56 -0.57 7.21 18.26
CA LYS A 56 0.35 8.06 19.05
C LYS A 56 1.53 7.23 19.58
N PRO A 57 2.70 7.27 18.90
CA PRO A 57 3.89 6.49 19.30
C PRO A 57 4.37 6.75 20.73
N ASP A 58 4.29 8.01 21.17
CA ASP A 58 4.75 8.42 22.51
C ASP A 58 3.92 7.82 23.65
N ALA A 59 2.70 7.33 23.36
CA ALA A 59 1.80 6.77 24.37
C ALA A 59 2.14 5.33 24.76
N TYR A 60 3.00 4.63 24.00
CA TYR A 60 3.29 3.21 24.20
C TYR A 60 3.82 2.88 25.61
N PHE A 61 4.94 3.48 26.02
CA PHE A 61 5.56 3.19 27.32
C PHE A 61 4.72 3.67 28.52
N PRO A 62 4.11 4.88 28.52
CA PRO A 62 3.20 5.29 29.58
C PRO A 62 2.00 4.36 29.74
N LEU A 63 1.39 3.94 28.63
CA LEU A 63 0.25 3.03 28.64
C LEU A 63 0.67 1.65 29.17
N LEU A 64 1.79 1.12 28.69
CA LEU A 64 2.31 -0.16 29.14
C LEU A 64 2.61 -0.17 30.64
N SER A 65 3.22 0.91 31.18
CA SER A 65 3.47 1.07 32.63
C SER A 65 2.19 1.12 33.46
N LYS A 66 1.13 1.73 32.91
CA LYS A 66 -0.18 1.80 33.58
C LYS A 66 -0.90 0.47 33.60
N VAL A 67 -0.81 -0.28 32.50
CA VAL A 67 -1.37 -1.64 32.39
C VAL A 67 -0.60 -2.59 33.29
N SER A 68 0.74 -2.51 33.33
CA SER A 68 1.58 -3.40 34.16
C SER A 68 1.39 -3.19 35.66
N LYS A 69 1.03 -1.99 36.13
CA LYS A 69 0.79 -1.71 37.56
C LYS A 69 -0.44 -2.43 38.13
N LYS A 70 -1.34 -2.93 37.28
CA LYS A 70 -2.55 -3.60 37.74
C LYS A 70 -2.25 -5.06 38.06
N GLU A 71 -2.37 -5.44 39.34
CA GLU A 71 -2.00 -6.77 39.83
C GLU A 71 -2.76 -7.91 39.14
N ASP A 72 -4.07 -7.74 38.88
CA ASP A 72 -4.90 -8.73 38.19
C ASP A 72 -5.49 -8.16 36.89
N LEU A 73 -4.86 -8.51 35.77
CA LEU A 73 -5.40 -8.24 34.44
C LEU A 73 -6.53 -9.24 34.12
N PRO A 74 -7.63 -8.79 33.50
CA PRO A 74 -8.69 -9.69 33.10
C PRO A 74 -8.17 -10.66 32.03
N LYS A 75 -8.38 -11.96 32.24
CA LYS A 75 -7.94 -12.99 31.29
C LYS A 75 -8.97 -13.23 30.18
N THR A 76 -10.27 -13.14 30.51
CA THR A 76 -11.35 -13.32 29.54
C THR A 76 -11.42 -12.19 28.50
N THR A 77 -11.74 -12.54 27.25
CA THR A 77 -11.89 -11.59 26.12
C THR A 77 -12.82 -10.43 26.45
N TYR A 78 -13.98 -10.70 27.07
CA TYR A 78 -14.95 -9.67 27.44
C TYR A 78 -14.43 -8.75 28.55
N GLY A 79 -13.75 -9.32 29.57
CA GLY A 79 -13.14 -8.54 30.63
C GLY A 79 -12.03 -7.63 30.11
N GLN A 80 -11.20 -8.13 29.17
CA GLN A 80 -10.18 -7.34 28.49
C GLN A 80 -10.80 -6.18 27.72
N TYR A 81 -11.84 -6.43 26.91
CA TYR A 81 -12.55 -5.38 26.18
C TYR A 81 -13.10 -4.28 27.11
N GLN A 82 -13.77 -4.66 28.20
CA GLN A 82 -14.31 -3.69 29.17
C GLN A 82 -13.21 -2.86 29.85
N TYR A 83 -12.05 -3.46 30.10
CA TYR A 83 -10.91 -2.75 30.66
C TYR A 83 -10.32 -1.76 29.65
N ILE A 84 -10.13 -2.19 28.40
CA ILE A 84 -9.60 -1.36 27.31
C ILE A 84 -10.50 -0.13 27.12
N MET A 85 -11.82 -0.30 27.02
CA MET A 85 -12.76 0.82 26.81
C MET A 85 -12.80 1.84 27.96
N LYS A 86 -12.20 1.53 29.12
CA LYS A 86 -12.07 2.47 30.25
C LYS A 86 -10.75 3.25 30.26
N LEU A 87 -9.85 2.98 29.31
CA LEU A 87 -8.59 3.69 29.20
C LEU A 87 -8.84 5.15 28.75
N PRO A 88 -8.37 6.16 29.50
CA PRO A 88 -8.55 7.57 29.13
C PRO A 88 -7.89 7.93 27.79
N GLU A 89 -6.82 7.22 27.41
CA GLU A 89 -6.12 7.41 26.14
C GLU A 89 -7.07 7.25 24.92
N ILE A 90 -8.11 6.42 25.05
CA ILE A 90 -9.11 6.24 23.99
C ILE A 90 -9.98 7.49 23.82
N SER A 91 -10.41 8.08 24.93
CA SER A 91 -11.24 9.29 24.94
C SER A 91 -10.43 10.53 24.56
N GLU A 92 -9.19 10.64 25.05
CA GLU A 92 -8.27 11.74 24.74
C GLU A 92 -7.93 11.83 23.25
N LEU A 93 -7.76 10.68 22.60
CA LEU A 93 -7.46 10.61 21.16
C LEU A 93 -8.72 10.56 20.28
N ASN A 94 -9.92 10.50 20.88
CA ASN A 94 -11.20 10.34 20.18
C ASN A 94 -11.21 9.15 19.19
N ILE A 95 -10.56 8.04 19.58
CA ILE A 95 -10.39 6.84 18.74
C ILE A 95 -11.34 5.69 19.12
N GLU A 96 -12.33 5.92 19.99
CA GLU A 96 -13.23 4.86 20.46
C GLU A 96 -13.89 4.04 19.34
N PRO A 97 -14.44 4.65 18.26
CA PRO A 97 -15.04 3.89 17.16
C PRO A 97 -13.99 3.09 16.37
N LEU A 98 -12.81 3.67 16.15
CA LEU A 98 -11.70 3.03 15.43
C LEU A 98 -11.15 1.84 16.24
N MET A 99 -11.01 2.00 17.55
CA MET A 99 -10.60 0.95 18.46
C MET A 99 -11.60 -0.22 18.44
N LYS A 100 -12.91 0.06 18.53
CA LYS A 100 -13.94 -0.98 18.42
C LYS A 100 -13.85 -1.74 17.11
N LEU A 101 -13.66 -1.03 16.00
CA LEU A 101 -13.49 -1.65 14.68
C LEU A 101 -12.22 -2.51 14.64
N SER A 102 -11.08 -1.97 15.06
CA SER A 102 -9.79 -2.66 15.12
C SER A 102 -9.85 -3.97 15.92
N LEU A 103 -10.43 -3.93 17.12
CA LEU A 103 -10.58 -5.12 17.98
C LEU A 103 -11.58 -6.13 17.39
N SER A 104 -12.62 -5.66 16.70
CA SER A 104 -13.60 -6.55 16.05
C SER A 104 -13.02 -7.31 14.86
N ILE A 105 -12.08 -6.70 14.12
CA ILE A 105 -11.39 -7.32 12.98
C ILE A 105 -10.05 -7.93 13.36
N ARG A 106 -9.64 -7.82 14.63
CA ARG A 106 -8.35 -8.32 15.15
C ARG A 106 -7.17 -7.81 14.32
N SER A 107 -7.17 -6.53 14.00
CA SER A 107 -6.22 -5.95 13.03
C SER A 107 -4.75 -6.07 13.50
N GLU A 108 -4.52 -6.05 14.81
CA GLU A 108 -3.20 -6.10 15.43
C GLU A 108 -2.77 -7.50 15.89
N ALA A 109 -3.66 -8.50 15.80
CA ALA A 109 -3.31 -9.88 16.14
C ALA A 109 -2.10 -10.43 15.35
N PRO A 110 -1.97 -10.18 14.03
CA PRO A 110 -0.80 -10.61 13.25
C PRO A 110 0.52 -9.97 13.74
N LEU A 111 0.47 -8.71 14.20
CA LEU A 111 1.64 -8.02 14.74
C LEU A 111 2.13 -8.70 16.02
N ILE A 112 1.22 -8.99 16.95
CA ILE A 112 1.56 -9.73 18.18
C ILE A 112 2.09 -11.12 17.86
N GLN A 113 1.46 -11.82 16.91
CA GLN A 113 1.90 -13.14 16.48
C GLN A 113 3.29 -13.10 15.83
N SER A 114 3.67 -11.99 15.18
CA SER A 114 5.01 -11.83 14.60
C SER A 114 6.11 -11.84 15.66
N TYR A 115 5.88 -11.21 16.83
CA TYR A 115 6.80 -11.29 17.97
C TYR A 115 6.95 -12.73 18.47
N TYR A 116 5.84 -13.45 18.61
CA TYR A 116 5.86 -14.85 19.07
C TYR A 116 6.57 -15.77 18.07
N HIS A 117 6.32 -15.58 16.78
CA HIS A 117 6.98 -16.34 15.73
C HIS A 117 8.48 -16.06 15.71
N TYR A 118 8.88 -14.79 15.76
CA TYR A 118 10.29 -14.39 15.82
C TYR A 118 11.00 -14.96 17.05
N TYR A 119 10.37 -14.91 18.21
CA TYR A 119 10.90 -15.50 19.44
C TYR A 119 11.16 -17.00 19.28
N ASN A 120 10.17 -17.75 18.77
CA ASN A 120 10.29 -19.20 18.63
C ASN A 120 11.23 -19.65 17.51
N ALA A 121 11.22 -18.96 16.37
CA ALA A 121 11.95 -19.36 15.17
C ALA A 121 13.39 -18.83 15.12
N SER A 122 13.69 -17.71 15.79
CA SER A 122 14.99 -17.05 15.71
C SER A 122 15.67 -16.94 17.07
N VAL A 123 14.96 -16.45 18.10
CA VAL A 123 15.57 -16.19 19.42
C VAL A 123 15.90 -17.49 20.16
N ILE A 124 14.98 -18.46 20.22
CA ILE A 124 15.25 -19.74 20.88
C ILE A 124 16.42 -20.48 20.21
N PRO A 125 16.45 -20.70 18.88
CA PRO A 125 17.56 -21.41 18.26
C PRO A 125 18.91 -20.69 18.38
N SER A 126 18.93 -19.35 18.34
CA SER A 126 20.19 -18.59 18.43
C SER A 126 20.83 -18.65 19.80
N HIS A 127 20.05 -18.84 20.86
CA HIS A 127 20.55 -18.93 22.24
C HIS A 127 20.71 -20.38 22.71
N GLN A 128 20.09 -21.36 22.06
CA GLN A 128 20.28 -22.78 22.35
C GLN A 128 21.70 -23.29 22.07
N THR A 129 22.48 -22.58 21.24
CA THR A 129 23.90 -22.87 21.06
C THR A 129 24.75 -22.54 22.29
N ASP A 130 24.24 -21.65 23.16
CA ASP A 130 24.86 -21.32 24.44
C ASP A 130 24.29 -22.21 25.54
N SER A 131 25.15 -22.88 26.31
CA SER A 131 24.78 -23.88 27.32
C SER A 131 23.93 -23.36 28.49
N ASN A 132 23.68 -22.05 28.55
CA ASN A 132 23.06 -21.35 29.68
C ASN A 132 21.66 -20.80 29.37
N PHE A 133 21.07 -21.12 28.21
CA PHE A 133 19.72 -20.63 27.87
C PHE A 133 18.63 -21.37 28.65
N ASP A 134 17.93 -20.64 29.51
CA ASP A 134 16.80 -21.14 30.29
C ASP A 134 15.47 -20.73 29.64
N THR A 135 14.76 -21.74 29.11
CA THR A 135 13.43 -21.56 28.50
C THR A 135 12.33 -21.28 29.53
N SER A 136 12.57 -21.56 30.82
CA SER A 136 11.59 -21.43 31.90
C SER A 136 11.36 -19.98 32.35
N CYS A 137 12.32 -19.08 32.08
CA CYS A 137 12.23 -17.68 32.45
C CYS A 137 11.10 -16.97 31.69
N GLN A 138 10.05 -16.53 32.38
CA GLN A 138 8.92 -15.83 31.75
C GLN A 138 9.31 -14.44 31.23
N ASN A 139 10.11 -13.71 32.00
CA ASN A 139 10.67 -12.42 31.64
C ASN A 139 12.19 -12.49 31.71
N TRP A 140 12.88 -11.92 30.73
CA TRP A 140 14.34 -11.90 30.71
C TRP A 140 14.88 -10.79 29.81
N LEU A 141 16.16 -10.43 30.02
CA LEU A 141 16.88 -9.42 29.27
C LEU A 141 17.95 -10.06 28.40
N ASP A 142 18.01 -9.66 27.14
CA ASP A 142 19.07 -10.00 26.20
C ASP A 142 20.08 -8.85 26.18
N TRP A 143 21.28 -9.15 26.68
CA TRP A 143 22.41 -8.24 26.66
C TRP A 143 23.49 -8.79 25.74
N TYR A 144 23.43 -8.37 24.47
CA TYR A 144 24.38 -8.73 23.41
C TYR A 144 24.52 -10.25 23.19
N GLY A 145 23.40 -10.97 23.18
CA GLY A 145 23.32 -12.41 22.93
C GLY A 145 23.37 -13.27 24.20
N VAL A 146 23.46 -12.66 25.38
CA VAL A 146 23.44 -13.37 26.67
C VAL A 146 22.12 -13.12 27.38
N GLN A 147 21.44 -14.20 27.77
CA GLN A 147 20.20 -14.16 28.53
C GLN A 147 20.46 -13.88 30.01
N TYR A 148 19.72 -12.93 30.56
CA TYR A 148 19.66 -12.64 32.00
C TYR A 148 18.22 -12.74 32.50
N CYS A 149 17.96 -13.75 33.34
CA CYS A 149 16.65 -13.95 33.97
C CYS A 149 16.46 -13.20 35.28
N ASP A 150 17.51 -12.54 35.79
CA ASP A 150 17.49 -11.74 37.02
C ASP A 150 18.01 -10.32 36.76
N LEU A 151 17.27 -9.32 37.23
CA LEU A 151 17.68 -7.91 37.14
C LEU A 151 19.01 -7.61 37.83
N GLU A 152 19.31 -8.30 38.95
CA GLU A 152 20.54 -8.05 39.70
C GLU A 152 21.78 -8.51 38.94
N ASN A 153 21.70 -9.68 38.28
CA ASN A 153 22.81 -10.22 37.50
C ASN A 153 23.04 -9.36 36.25
N PHE A 154 21.96 -8.90 35.60
CA PHE A 154 22.05 -7.95 34.51
C PHE A 154 22.73 -6.64 34.94
N LYS A 155 22.33 -6.03 36.07
CA LYS A 155 22.93 -4.78 36.55
C LYS A 155 24.43 -4.90 36.79
N LYS A 156 24.90 -6.04 37.33
CA LYS A 156 26.33 -6.29 37.55
C LYS A 156 27.11 -6.33 36.23
N GLU A 157 26.61 -7.05 35.23
CA GLU A 157 27.27 -7.24 33.93
C GLU A 157 27.22 -6.00 33.04
N ALA A 158 26.10 -5.26 33.08
CA ALA A 158 25.97 -3.97 32.42
C ALA A 158 26.74 -2.84 33.15
N LYS A 159 27.50 -3.17 34.21
CA LYS A 159 28.24 -2.21 35.05
C LYS A 159 27.38 -1.03 35.53
N ILE A 160 26.12 -1.32 35.83
CA ILE A 160 25.16 -0.33 36.34
C ILE A 160 25.44 -0.16 37.83
N SER A 161 26.00 0.99 38.20
CA SER A 161 26.32 1.30 39.59
C SER A 161 25.48 2.45 40.12
N THR A 162 25.14 2.40 41.41
CA THR A 162 24.39 3.47 42.08
C THR A 162 25.39 4.45 42.70
N LEU A 163 25.59 5.60 42.06
CA LEU A 163 26.41 6.71 42.58
C LEU A 163 25.46 7.79 43.11
N ASN A 164 25.58 8.13 44.40
CA ASN A 164 24.73 9.13 45.07
C ASN A 164 23.21 8.86 44.96
N GLY A 165 22.80 7.60 44.96
CA GLY A 165 21.39 7.21 44.86
C GLY A 165 20.80 7.27 43.45
N LYS A 166 21.61 7.54 42.41
CA LYS A 166 21.22 7.50 41.00
C LYS A 166 21.99 6.43 40.24
N TYR A 167 21.38 5.80 39.26
CA TYR A 167 22.04 4.85 38.37
C TYR A 167 23.00 5.56 37.41
N THR A 168 24.18 4.97 37.24
CA THR A 168 25.20 5.40 36.27
C THR A 168 25.71 4.19 35.52
N MET A 169 26.09 4.37 34.25
CA MET A 169 26.55 3.29 33.38
C MET A 169 27.71 3.74 32.50
N GLU A 170 28.66 2.84 32.25
CA GLU A 170 29.69 3.01 31.23
C GLU A 170 29.13 2.63 29.85
N LYS A 171 29.64 3.28 28.80
CA LYS A 171 29.30 2.91 27.41
C LYS A 171 29.80 1.48 27.15
N SER A 172 28.95 0.64 26.57
CA SER A 172 29.36 -0.71 26.17
C SER A 172 30.12 -0.66 24.85
N ASP A 173 31.25 -1.37 24.78
CA ASP A 173 32.05 -1.55 23.55
C ASP A 173 31.44 -2.60 22.60
N LYS A 174 30.39 -3.31 23.02
CA LYS A 174 29.74 -4.35 22.22
C LYS A 174 28.86 -3.74 21.14
N LYS A 175 28.80 -4.39 19.97
CA LYS A 175 27.97 -3.94 18.85
C LYS A 175 26.49 -4.01 19.22
N ALA A 176 25.80 -2.86 19.23
CA ALA A 176 24.38 -2.76 19.53
C ALA A 176 23.54 -3.73 18.67
N PRO A 177 22.54 -4.43 19.26
CA PRO A 177 21.64 -5.26 18.48
C PRO A 177 20.84 -4.40 17.49
N LEU A 178 20.58 -4.94 16.30
CA LEU A 178 19.82 -4.22 15.28
C LEU A 178 18.33 -4.21 15.68
N PRO A 179 17.69 -3.03 15.80
CA PRO A 179 16.25 -2.97 16.04
C PRO A 179 15.47 -3.47 14.82
N LEU A 180 14.36 -4.17 15.07
CA LEU A 180 13.43 -4.60 14.03
C LEU A 180 12.46 -3.45 13.69
N PRO A 181 11.87 -3.43 12.47
CA PRO A 181 10.90 -2.40 12.08
C PRO A 181 9.67 -2.31 13.00
N ILE A 182 9.33 -3.39 13.69
CA ILE A 182 8.20 -3.47 14.63
C ILE A 182 8.55 -3.02 16.04
N ASP A 183 9.84 -2.90 16.38
CA ASP A 183 10.29 -2.70 17.76
C ASP A 183 9.99 -1.27 18.25
N HIS A 184 9.42 -1.18 19.46
CA HIS A 184 9.30 0.07 20.19
C HIS A 184 10.58 0.35 20.99
N ILE A 185 11.29 1.42 20.65
CA ILE A 185 12.56 1.80 21.27
C ILE A 185 12.32 2.96 22.26
N LYS A 186 12.62 2.74 23.55
CA LYS A 186 12.75 3.84 24.51
C LYS A 186 14.17 4.38 24.43
N LYS A 187 14.36 5.44 23.64
CA LYS A 187 15.64 6.14 23.54
C LYS A 187 15.88 7.00 24.78
N SER A 188 17.15 7.09 25.19
CA SER A 188 17.63 8.08 26.16
C SER A 188 18.47 9.13 25.43
N ASP A 189 18.53 10.36 25.94
CA ASP A 189 19.30 11.45 25.34
C ASP A 189 20.81 11.14 25.29
N ASN A 190 21.28 10.34 26.25
CA ASN A 190 22.63 9.79 26.28
C ASN A 190 22.59 8.32 25.86
N GLU A 191 22.73 8.01 24.56
CA GLU A 191 22.74 6.64 24.04
C GLU A 191 24.02 5.88 24.44
N ASN A 192 24.03 5.33 25.65
CA ASN A 192 25.17 4.58 26.18
C ASN A 192 25.16 3.10 25.76
N SER A 193 23.98 2.46 25.76
CA SER A 193 23.81 1.05 25.43
C SER A 193 22.35 0.70 25.13
N LEU A 194 22.14 -0.46 24.50
CA LEU A 194 20.82 -0.97 24.11
C LEU A 194 20.60 -2.38 24.65
N VAL A 195 19.50 -2.61 25.37
CA VAL A 195 19.08 -3.93 25.87
C VAL A 195 17.72 -4.33 25.28
N ILE A 196 17.50 -5.63 25.05
CA ILE A 196 16.20 -6.13 24.60
C ILE A 196 15.51 -6.87 25.76
N PHE A 197 14.29 -6.47 26.07
CA PHE A 197 13.45 -7.07 27.10
C PHE A 197 12.40 -7.98 26.47
N TYR A 198 12.50 -9.28 26.73
CA TYR A 198 11.47 -10.26 26.37
C TYR A 198 10.60 -10.52 27.59
N GLY A 199 9.31 -10.18 27.50
CA GLY A 199 8.42 -10.29 28.64
C GLY A 199 6.98 -10.66 28.30
N ASP A 200 6.34 -11.37 29.23
CA ASP A 200 4.91 -11.63 29.25
C ASP A 200 4.21 -10.59 30.15
N ILE A 201 3.32 -9.78 29.59
CA ILE A 201 2.59 -8.73 30.33
C ILE A 201 1.71 -9.32 31.44
N PHE A 202 1.24 -10.56 31.31
CA PHE A 202 0.38 -11.20 32.32
C PHE A 202 1.16 -11.77 33.50
N SER A 203 2.49 -11.77 33.43
CA SER A 203 3.34 -12.22 34.54
C SER A 203 3.44 -11.16 35.64
N LYS A 204 3.53 -11.61 36.90
CA LYS A 204 3.60 -10.72 38.07
C LYS A 204 4.88 -9.87 38.10
N ASP A 205 5.95 -10.42 37.56
CA ASP A 205 7.26 -9.77 37.58
C ASP A 205 7.43 -8.76 36.43
N PHE A 206 6.53 -8.72 35.43
CA PHE A 206 6.68 -7.82 34.29
C PHE A 206 6.79 -6.34 34.71
N ASN A 207 5.98 -5.94 35.70
CA ASN A 207 5.97 -4.57 36.20
C ASN A 207 7.28 -4.18 36.91
N THR A 208 7.91 -5.12 37.61
CA THR A 208 9.18 -4.86 38.31
C THR A 208 10.30 -4.64 37.30
N TYR A 209 10.38 -5.49 36.27
CA TYR A 209 11.31 -5.31 35.14
C TYR A 209 11.11 -3.97 34.44
N LEU A 210 9.88 -3.66 34.04
CA LEU A 210 9.59 -2.44 33.28
C LEU A 210 9.89 -1.17 34.09
N THR A 211 9.51 -1.13 35.37
CA THR A 211 9.73 0.04 36.23
C THR A 211 11.22 0.28 36.44
N GLU A 212 12.02 -0.78 36.60
CA GLU A 212 13.45 -0.65 36.80
C GLU A 212 14.18 -0.24 35.52
N LEU A 213 13.80 -0.77 34.37
CA LEU A 213 14.35 -0.34 33.07
C LEU A 213 14.02 1.13 32.77
N LEU A 214 12.81 1.59 33.10
CA LEU A 214 12.43 3.00 32.93
C LEU A 214 13.30 3.92 33.81
N LYS A 215 13.53 3.57 35.08
CA LYS A 215 14.43 4.33 35.96
C LYS A 215 15.87 4.36 35.43
N ILE A 216 16.39 3.22 34.98
CA ILE A 216 17.76 3.14 34.43
C ILE A 216 17.86 3.94 33.13
N ASN A 217 16.82 3.96 32.29
CA ASN A 217 16.79 4.77 31.07
C ASN A 217 16.87 6.28 31.37
N GLU A 218 16.12 6.74 32.37
CA GLU A 218 16.08 8.15 32.78
C GLU A 218 17.37 8.59 33.50
N GLU A 219 17.94 7.75 34.35
CA GLU A 219 19.10 8.12 35.18
C GLU A 219 20.46 7.81 34.54
N ALA A 220 20.58 6.69 33.83
CA ALA A 220 21.86 6.12 33.37
C ALA A 220 22.05 6.08 31.85
N GLY A 221 21.04 6.48 31.06
CA GLY A 221 21.16 6.50 29.59
C GLY A 221 20.97 5.15 28.88
N LEU A 222 20.35 4.15 29.54
CA LEU A 222 20.10 2.85 28.91
C LEU A 222 18.92 2.92 27.95
N SER A 223 19.15 2.74 26.65
CA SER A 223 18.05 2.51 25.72
C SER A 223 17.57 1.07 25.81
N PHE A 224 16.27 0.83 25.67
CA PHE A 224 15.75 -0.54 25.67
C PHE A 224 14.59 -0.74 24.69
N ILE A 225 14.47 -1.99 24.24
CA ILE A 225 13.42 -2.49 23.36
C ILE A 225 12.56 -3.48 24.13
N ILE A 226 11.25 -3.48 23.90
CA ILE A 226 10.34 -4.49 24.45
C ILE A 226 9.86 -5.40 23.33
N ARG A 227 10.00 -6.72 23.51
CA ARG A 227 9.45 -7.75 22.63
C ARG A 227 8.54 -8.67 23.44
N TYR A 228 7.36 -8.96 22.90
CA TYR A 228 6.38 -9.76 23.62
C TYR A 228 6.73 -11.24 23.60
N LYS A 229 6.68 -11.86 24.77
CA LYS A 229 6.72 -13.32 24.93
C LYS A 229 5.30 -13.83 25.16
N LYS A 230 4.98 -14.98 24.55
CA LYS A 230 3.67 -15.62 24.71
C LYS A 230 3.45 -16.05 26.15
N SER A 231 2.27 -15.75 26.69
CA SER A 231 1.88 -16.19 28.04
C SER A 231 1.68 -17.69 28.13
N LEU A 232 2.02 -18.26 29.29
CA LEU A 232 1.83 -19.69 29.62
C LEU A 232 0.42 -19.99 30.17
N ASP A 233 -0.44 -18.99 30.27
CA ASP A 233 -1.80 -19.11 30.75
C ASP A 233 -2.66 -19.98 29.81
N LYS A 234 -3.40 -20.94 30.39
CA LYS A 234 -4.24 -21.89 29.64
C LYS A 234 -5.32 -21.24 28.77
N GLU A 235 -5.75 -20.02 29.09
CA GLU A 235 -6.76 -19.29 28.29
C GLU A 235 -6.22 -18.86 26.92
N PHE A 236 -4.90 -18.68 26.78
CA PHE A 236 -4.23 -18.24 25.55
C PHE A 236 -3.58 -19.39 24.78
N ILE A 237 -3.75 -20.63 25.24
CA ILE A 237 -3.16 -21.83 24.64
C ILE A 237 -4.30 -22.71 24.10
N ASN A 238 -4.15 -23.22 22.87
CA ASN A 238 -5.11 -24.10 22.18
C ASN A 238 -6.48 -23.47 21.90
N ASN A 239 -6.54 -22.15 21.77
CA ASN A 239 -7.76 -21.41 21.42
C ASN A 239 -7.50 -20.60 20.14
N PRO A 240 -7.80 -21.14 18.94
CA PRO A 240 -7.63 -20.39 17.70
C PRO A 240 -8.62 -19.23 17.61
N ILE A 241 -8.21 -18.15 16.94
CA ILE A 241 -9.03 -16.95 16.76
C ILE A 241 -9.98 -17.18 15.60
N THR A 242 -11.28 -16.93 15.82
CA THR A 242 -12.22 -16.75 14.72
C THR A 242 -12.04 -15.35 14.14
N ILE A 243 -11.64 -15.26 12.87
CA ILE A 243 -11.39 -13.98 12.20
C ILE A 243 -12.66 -13.41 11.59
N SER A 244 -12.66 -12.12 11.31
CA SER A 244 -13.70 -11.43 10.57
C SER A 244 -13.08 -10.68 9.36
N GLY A 245 -13.92 -10.03 8.57
CA GLY A 245 -13.48 -9.28 7.38
C GLY A 245 -13.37 -10.09 6.10
N TYR A 246 -14.04 -11.24 6.04
CA TYR A 246 -14.26 -12.01 4.82
C TYR A 246 -15.73 -11.96 4.39
N GLY A 247 -15.98 -12.15 3.09
CA GLY A 247 -17.31 -12.37 2.54
C GLY A 247 -17.55 -13.86 2.27
N VAL A 248 -18.79 -14.31 2.42
CA VAL A 248 -19.19 -15.67 2.04
C VAL A 248 -20.15 -15.57 0.87
N GLU A 249 -19.78 -16.18 -0.24
CA GLU A 249 -20.64 -16.30 -1.41
C GLU A 249 -21.31 -17.68 -1.45
N MET A 250 -22.64 -17.69 -1.61
CA MET A 250 -23.39 -18.89 -1.95
C MET A 250 -23.76 -18.85 -3.43
N ALA A 251 -22.82 -19.23 -4.28
CA ALA A 251 -23.00 -19.22 -5.73
C ALA A 251 -24.04 -20.26 -6.18
N ILE A 252 -25.02 -19.83 -6.96
CA ILE A 252 -26.04 -20.72 -7.53
C ILE A 252 -25.43 -21.42 -8.75
N LYS A 253 -25.04 -22.69 -8.59
CA LYS A 253 -24.43 -23.48 -9.67
C LYS A 253 -25.39 -23.78 -10.82
N ASN A 254 -26.64 -24.13 -10.51
CA ASN A 254 -27.67 -24.40 -11.52
C ASN A 254 -28.88 -23.49 -11.30
N THR A 255 -29.07 -22.51 -12.18
CA THR A 255 -30.26 -21.65 -12.19
C THR A 255 -31.46 -22.27 -12.93
N GLU A 256 -31.32 -23.51 -13.42
CA GLU A 256 -32.27 -24.15 -14.34
C GLU A 256 -33.32 -25.05 -13.67
N TYR A 257 -33.23 -25.31 -12.37
CA TYR A 257 -34.09 -26.32 -11.73
C TYR A 257 -35.38 -25.76 -11.14
N LYS A 258 -36.33 -25.54 -12.04
CA LYS A 258 -37.74 -25.98 -11.99
C LYS A 258 -38.51 -25.08 -12.96
N VAL A 259 -38.54 -25.49 -14.23
CA VAL A 259 -39.66 -25.13 -15.11
C VAL A 259 -40.90 -25.76 -14.47
N ILE A 260 -41.55 -25.02 -13.58
CA ILE A 260 -42.97 -25.24 -13.35
C ILE A 260 -43.58 -24.88 -14.69
N ASP A 261 -44.15 -25.86 -15.38
CA ASP A 261 -44.85 -25.70 -16.64
C ASP A 261 -45.79 -24.48 -16.55
N ASP A 262 -45.52 -23.44 -17.34
CA ASP A 262 -46.27 -22.17 -17.35
C ASP A 262 -47.77 -22.37 -17.67
N ARG A 263 -48.17 -23.58 -18.10
CA ARG A 263 -49.57 -23.97 -18.29
C ARG A 263 -50.34 -24.24 -17.00
N LYS A 264 -49.68 -24.38 -15.84
CA LYS A 264 -50.37 -24.53 -14.53
C LYS A 264 -50.65 -23.22 -13.79
N LEU A 265 -50.09 -22.09 -14.24
CA LEU A 265 -50.34 -20.78 -13.63
C LEU A 265 -51.66 -20.13 -14.07
N LYS A 266 -52.47 -20.79 -14.92
CA LYS A 266 -53.79 -20.29 -15.36
C LYS A 266 -54.98 -21.05 -14.78
N THR A 267 -54.79 -22.05 -13.91
CA THR A 267 -55.90 -22.91 -13.45
C THR A 267 -55.75 -23.41 -12.01
N ASP A 268 -55.42 -22.55 -11.05
CA ASP A 268 -55.55 -22.91 -9.62
C ASP A 268 -56.13 -21.75 -8.78
N ASP A 269 -57.29 -21.24 -9.21
CA ASP A 269 -58.14 -20.33 -8.41
C ASP A 269 -59.04 -21.07 -7.40
N ARG A 270 -58.75 -22.34 -7.07
CA ARG A 270 -59.60 -23.14 -6.18
C ARG A 270 -58.84 -24.06 -5.22
N GLU A 271 -57.90 -23.51 -4.46
CA GLU A 271 -57.57 -24.09 -3.16
C GLU A 271 -57.85 -23.11 -2.01
N LYS A 272 -58.53 -23.65 -1.01
CA LYS A 272 -59.25 -22.94 0.04
C LYS A 272 -58.31 -22.18 0.98
N ASN A 273 -58.70 -20.94 1.24
CA ASN A 273 -58.45 -20.16 2.45
C ASN A 273 -58.16 -21.01 3.71
N GLN A 274 -56.90 -21.12 4.10
CA GLN A 274 -56.49 -21.05 5.49
C GLN A 274 -55.60 -19.83 5.65
N LYS A 275 -56.19 -18.76 6.18
CA LYS A 275 -55.48 -17.54 6.58
C LYS A 275 -54.54 -17.88 7.73
N SER A 276 -53.32 -18.28 7.43
CA SER A 276 -52.21 -18.16 8.37
C SER A 276 -51.51 -16.84 8.08
N LYS A 277 -51.67 -15.87 9.00
CA LYS A 277 -50.90 -14.62 9.00
C LYS A 277 -49.44 -14.98 9.30
N LYS A 278 -48.67 -15.34 8.28
CA LYS A 278 -47.22 -15.58 8.40
C LYS A 278 -46.49 -14.41 7.75
N ASN A 279 -45.80 -13.62 8.55
CA ASN A 279 -44.88 -12.60 8.05
C ASN A 279 -43.56 -13.29 7.67
N ILE A 280 -43.04 -12.97 6.50
CA ILE A 280 -41.68 -13.33 6.08
C ILE A 280 -40.69 -12.53 6.95
N PRO A 281 -39.67 -13.17 7.57
CA PRO A 281 -38.66 -12.45 8.34
C PRO A 281 -37.65 -11.66 7.47
N ASN A 282 -37.57 -11.96 6.16
CA ASN A 282 -36.43 -11.58 5.31
C ASN A 282 -36.76 -10.66 4.12
N ILE A 283 -37.98 -10.13 4.03
CA ILE A 283 -38.26 -9.01 3.11
C ILE A 283 -38.74 -7.86 3.98
N PRO A 284 -38.10 -6.67 3.94
CA PRO A 284 -38.44 -5.53 4.79
C PRO A 284 -39.78 -4.88 4.38
N SER A 285 -40.85 -5.67 4.39
CA SER A 285 -42.22 -5.27 4.04
C SER A 285 -42.79 -4.23 5.01
N LYS A 286 -42.34 -4.23 6.27
CA LYS A 286 -42.71 -3.24 7.29
C LYS A 286 -41.99 -1.90 7.16
N GLU A 287 -40.84 -1.89 6.48
CA GLU A 287 -40.04 -0.67 6.31
C GLU A 287 -40.38 0.04 5.00
N PHE A 288 -41.30 -0.52 4.23
CA PHE A 288 -41.64 0.00 2.93
C PHE A 288 -42.61 1.17 3.08
N GLY A 289 -42.22 2.37 2.63
CA GLY A 289 -43.02 3.61 2.70
C GLY A 289 -44.18 3.65 1.69
N LEU A 290 -44.87 2.52 1.48
CA LEU A 290 -45.99 2.40 0.56
C LEU A 290 -47.10 3.39 0.84
N GLU A 291 -47.33 3.70 2.10
CA GLU A 291 -48.34 4.67 2.51
C GLU A 291 -48.05 6.02 1.83
N LYS A 292 -46.80 6.50 1.89
CA LYS A 292 -46.35 7.74 1.23
C LYS A 292 -46.48 7.68 -0.29
N LEU A 293 -46.12 6.55 -0.91
CA LEU A 293 -46.25 6.37 -2.36
C LEU A 293 -47.71 6.33 -2.82
N SER A 294 -48.58 5.69 -2.05
CA SER A 294 -50.00 5.59 -2.35
C SER A 294 -50.75 6.92 -2.19
N GLU A 295 -50.24 7.80 -1.31
CA GLU A 295 -50.72 9.18 -1.14
C GLU A 295 -50.23 10.09 -2.27
N THR A 296 -48.95 9.95 -2.67
CA THR A 296 -48.32 10.80 -3.70
C THR A 296 -48.76 10.43 -5.11
N TYR A 297 -48.99 9.14 -5.38
CA TYR A 297 -49.36 8.61 -6.70
C TYR A 297 -50.70 7.85 -6.64
N PRO A 298 -51.84 8.56 -6.53
CA PRO A 298 -53.15 7.95 -6.36
C PRO A 298 -53.56 7.05 -7.54
N LYS A 299 -53.02 7.29 -8.75
CA LYS A 299 -53.29 6.49 -9.95
C LYS A 299 -52.73 5.06 -9.88
N LEU A 300 -51.67 4.83 -9.09
CA LEU A 300 -50.99 3.54 -8.95
C LEU A 300 -51.33 2.84 -7.62
N LYS A 301 -52.28 3.40 -6.85
CA LYS A 301 -52.63 2.93 -5.50
C LYS A 301 -53.06 1.46 -5.48
N ASP A 302 -53.84 1.03 -6.46
CA ASP A 302 -54.29 -0.36 -6.56
C ASP A 302 -53.15 -1.33 -6.89
N GLU A 303 -52.21 -0.91 -7.73
CA GLU A 303 -51.01 -1.68 -8.06
C GLU A 303 -50.03 -1.77 -6.87
N PHE A 304 -49.92 -0.70 -6.08
CA PHE A 304 -49.15 -0.72 -4.84
C PHE A 304 -49.77 -1.60 -3.76
N ASN A 305 -51.10 -1.62 -3.65
CA ASN A 305 -51.80 -2.48 -2.71
C ASN A 305 -51.66 -3.97 -3.08
N THR A 306 -51.78 -4.31 -4.37
CA THR A 306 -51.55 -5.69 -4.84
C THR A 306 -50.11 -6.14 -4.61
N PHE A 307 -49.13 -5.26 -4.83
CA PHE A 307 -47.73 -5.53 -4.50
C PHE A 307 -47.50 -5.74 -2.99
N ASN A 308 -48.17 -4.97 -2.14
CA ASN A 308 -48.10 -5.15 -0.68
C ASN A 308 -48.68 -6.50 -0.24
N ASP A 309 -49.77 -6.93 -0.87
CA ASP A 309 -50.36 -8.23 -0.60
C ASP A 309 -49.43 -9.36 -1.06
N LEU A 310 -48.75 -9.21 -2.19
CA LEU A 310 -47.73 -10.15 -2.67
C LEU A 310 -46.55 -10.27 -1.69
N LEU A 311 -46.08 -9.15 -1.15
CA LEU A 311 -45.02 -9.14 -0.13
C LEU A 311 -45.44 -9.87 1.16
N LYS A 312 -46.73 -9.86 1.51
CA LYS A 312 -47.28 -10.53 2.70
C LYS A 312 -47.61 -12.00 2.48
N GLN A 313 -47.89 -12.41 1.25
CA GLN A 313 -48.42 -13.75 0.92
C GLN A 313 -47.35 -14.81 0.67
N GLN A 314 -46.07 -14.47 0.48
CA GLN A 314 -45.09 -15.49 0.11
C GLN A 314 -44.61 -16.33 1.31
N GLU A 315 -44.73 -17.65 1.18
CA GLU A 315 -44.39 -18.60 2.26
C GLU A 315 -43.05 -19.33 2.06
N ILE A 316 -42.41 -19.30 0.89
CA ILE A 316 -41.18 -20.07 0.59
C ILE A 316 -40.24 -19.28 -0.34
N PRO A 317 -38.91 -19.24 -0.08
CA PRO A 317 -37.93 -18.73 -1.04
C PRO A 317 -37.87 -19.61 -2.29
N VAL A 318 -38.69 -19.30 -3.30
CA VAL A 318 -38.59 -19.95 -4.60
C VAL A 318 -37.69 -19.11 -5.50
N LEU A 319 -36.53 -19.67 -5.87
CA LEU A 319 -35.70 -19.07 -6.91
C LEU A 319 -36.48 -19.11 -8.23
N LYS A 320 -36.84 -17.94 -8.75
CA LYS A 320 -37.55 -17.80 -10.03
C LYS A 320 -36.65 -17.07 -11.02
N LYS A 321 -36.42 -17.69 -12.18
CA LYS A 321 -35.68 -17.07 -13.28
C LYS A 321 -36.51 -15.92 -13.87
N LEU A 322 -35.87 -14.76 -14.03
CA LEU A 322 -36.44 -13.61 -14.73
C LEU A 322 -36.15 -13.71 -16.23
N LEU A 323 -37.10 -13.28 -17.06
CA LEU A 323 -36.93 -13.17 -18.51
C LEU A 323 -36.10 -11.92 -18.86
N ALA A 324 -35.43 -11.91 -20.02
CA ALA A 324 -34.56 -10.79 -20.42
C ALA A 324 -35.30 -9.44 -20.58
N ASN A 325 -36.57 -9.47 -21.00
CA ASN A 325 -37.43 -8.28 -21.06
C ASN A 325 -37.84 -7.76 -19.68
N GLN A 326 -37.72 -8.58 -18.64
CA GLN A 326 -38.07 -8.25 -17.27
C GLN A 326 -36.87 -7.71 -16.47
N THR A 327 -35.66 -7.71 -17.04
CA THR A 327 -34.44 -7.25 -16.36
C THR A 327 -34.05 -5.81 -16.69
N GLU A 328 -34.57 -5.22 -17.78
CA GLU A 328 -34.18 -3.86 -18.20
C GLU A 328 -34.55 -2.77 -17.18
N ASP A 329 -35.77 -2.80 -16.64
CA ASP A 329 -36.24 -1.80 -15.67
C ASP A 329 -35.97 -2.20 -14.20
N LEU A 330 -35.36 -3.36 -13.96
CA LEU A 330 -35.21 -3.92 -12.62
C LEU A 330 -34.32 -3.06 -11.72
N GLY A 331 -33.21 -2.52 -12.26
CA GLY A 331 -32.33 -1.61 -11.52
C GLY A 331 -33.07 -0.38 -11.01
N THR A 332 -33.87 0.26 -11.87
CA THR A 332 -34.68 1.44 -11.50
C THR A 332 -35.74 1.08 -10.47
N LYS A 333 -36.40 -0.08 -10.59
CA LYS A 333 -37.36 -0.56 -9.56
C LYS A 333 -36.70 -0.81 -8.21
N ILE A 334 -35.48 -1.34 -8.20
CA ILE A 334 -34.69 -1.54 -6.97
C ILE A 334 -34.33 -0.19 -6.34
N ILE A 335 -33.89 0.78 -7.14
CA ILE A 335 -33.61 2.15 -6.67
C ILE A 335 -34.88 2.72 -6.03
N GLN A 336 -36.01 2.67 -6.73
CA GLN A 336 -37.31 3.12 -6.22
C GLN A 336 -37.69 2.40 -4.92
N TYR A 337 -37.46 1.09 -4.83
CA TYR A 337 -37.74 0.32 -3.62
C TYR A 337 -36.87 0.77 -2.43
N ILE A 338 -35.60 1.06 -2.65
CA ILE A 338 -34.66 1.48 -1.60
C ILE A 338 -34.97 2.91 -1.14
N THR A 339 -35.14 3.86 -2.06
CA THR A 339 -35.35 5.28 -1.72
C THR A 339 -36.68 5.53 -1.00
N THR A 340 -37.68 4.70 -1.26
CA THR A 340 -39.02 4.83 -0.68
C THR A 340 -39.17 4.12 0.66
N SER A 341 -38.16 3.35 1.06
CA SER A 341 -38.14 2.69 2.36
C SER A 341 -37.77 3.66 3.49
N SER A 342 -38.26 3.36 4.70
CA SER A 342 -37.96 4.11 5.92
C SER A 342 -36.50 3.95 6.35
N ASN A 343 -35.85 2.83 5.99
CA ASN A 343 -34.44 2.57 6.28
C ASN A 343 -33.68 2.09 5.01
N PRO A 344 -33.30 3.02 4.12
CA PRO A 344 -32.71 2.69 2.82
C PRO A 344 -31.45 1.82 2.91
N LEU A 345 -30.58 2.07 3.90
CA LEU A 345 -29.31 1.35 4.03
C LEU A 345 -29.52 -0.11 4.45
N TYR A 346 -30.44 -0.34 5.39
CA TYR A 346 -30.78 -1.70 5.80
C TYR A 346 -31.43 -2.47 4.64
N VAL A 347 -32.36 -1.84 3.92
CA VAL A 347 -33.01 -2.45 2.75
C VAL A 347 -32.00 -2.78 1.66
N LEU A 348 -31.07 -1.86 1.36
CA LEU A 348 -29.97 -2.11 0.42
C LEU A 348 -29.14 -3.32 0.84
N SER A 349 -28.78 -3.43 2.12
CA SER A 349 -28.00 -4.57 2.64
C SER A 349 -28.76 -5.90 2.54
N GLN A 350 -30.06 -5.91 2.82
CA GLN A 350 -30.90 -7.11 2.74
C GLN A 350 -31.11 -7.55 1.29
N LEU A 351 -31.35 -6.59 0.39
CA LEU A 351 -31.50 -6.85 -1.04
C LEU A 351 -30.21 -7.34 -1.66
N SER A 352 -29.06 -6.73 -1.37
CA SER A 352 -27.78 -7.16 -1.93
C SER A 352 -27.40 -8.56 -1.46
N SER A 353 -27.66 -8.87 -0.19
CA SER A 353 -27.35 -10.17 0.42
C SER A 353 -28.26 -11.31 -0.04
N ASN A 354 -29.51 -10.99 -0.43
CA ASN A 354 -30.53 -11.98 -0.80
C ASN A 354 -31.07 -11.77 -2.23
N TYR A 355 -30.31 -11.10 -3.09
CA TYR A 355 -30.78 -10.63 -4.40
C TYR A 355 -31.46 -11.71 -5.25
N PRO A 356 -30.87 -12.92 -5.45
CA PRO A 356 -31.48 -13.94 -6.28
C PRO A 356 -32.85 -14.43 -5.78
N LYS A 357 -33.11 -14.32 -4.48
CA LYS A 357 -34.39 -14.69 -3.86
C LYS A 357 -35.45 -13.62 -4.09
N ILE A 358 -35.06 -12.34 -4.09
CA ILE A 358 -35.99 -11.20 -4.00
C ILE A 358 -36.25 -10.55 -5.38
N SER A 359 -35.36 -10.74 -6.35
CA SER A 359 -35.42 -10.10 -7.68
C SER A 359 -36.77 -10.25 -8.40
N HIS A 360 -37.35 -11.45 -8.37
CA HIS A 360 -38.64 -11.72 -9.02
C HIS A 360 -39.82 -10.98 -8.40
N ILE A 361 -39.71 -10.66 -7.11
CA ILE A 361 -40.72 -9.92 -6.35
C ILE A 361 -40.60 -8.45 -6.70
N VAL A 362 -39.39 -7.88 -6.60
CA VAL A 362 -39.15 -6.46 -6.89
C VAL A 362 -39.51 -6.11 -8.32
N ASN A 363 -39.37 -7.04 -9.27
CA ASN A 363 -39.82 -6.80 -10.63
C ASN A 363 -41.35 -6.60 -10.77
N GLN A 364 -42.17 -7.10 -9.83
CA GLN A 364 -43.62 -6.88 -9.83
C GLN A 364 -44.01 -5.50 -9.31
N MET A 365 -43.05 -4.71 -8.80
CA MET A 365 -43.29 -3.36 -8.34
C MET A 365 -43.66 -2.44 -9.50
N PRO A 366 -44.72 -1.62 -9.36
CA PRO A 366 -45.07 -0.63 -10.37
C PRO A 366 -44.00 0.47 -10.41
N LEU A 367 -43.53 0.76 -11.62
CA LEU A 367 -42.48 1.75 -11.87
C LEU A 367 -43.11 3.14 -11.98
N ILE A 368 -42.51 4.10 -11.28
CA ILE A 368 -42.86 5.52 -11.43
C ILE A 368 -41.93 6.13 -12.50
N ASP A 369 -42.51 6.77 -13.51
CA ASP A 369 -41.76 7.30 -14.66
C ASP A 369 -40.69 8.34 -14.28
N GLU A 370 -40.91 9.11 -13.21
CA GLU A 370 -39.96 10.11 -12.70
C GLU A 370 -38.60 9.47 -12.35
N TYR A 371 -38.60 8.34 -11.65
CA TYR A 371 -37.38 7.59 -11.31
C TYR A 371 -36.63 7.10 -12.54
N LYS A 372 -37.35 6.75 -13.62
CA LYS A 372 -36.74 6.35 -14.88
C LYS A 372 -36.04 7.51 -15.57
N THR A 373 -36.63 8.71 -15.51
CA THR A 373 -36.02 9.91 -16.08
C THR A 373 -34.81 10.39 -15.27
N GLU A 374 -34.92 10.41 -13.94
CA GLU A 374 -33.86 10.84 -13.03
C GLU A 374 -32.63 9.91 -13.13
N ASN A 375 -32.85 8.60 -13.12
CA ASN A 375 -31.75 7.63 -13.25
C ASN A 375 -30.96 7.82 -14.57
N LYS A 376 -31.66 8.10 -15.69
CA LYS A 376 -30.99 8.39 -16.97
C LYS A 376 -30.16 9.68 -16.91
N ILE A 377 -30.65 10.72 -16.22
CA ILE A 377 -29.91 11.96 -16.04
C ILE A 377 -28.64 11.70 -15.21
N LEU A 378 -28.75 10.97 -14.10
CA LEU A 378 -27.61 10.62 -13.25
C LEU A 378 -26.56 9.79 -13.99
N GLN A 379 -26.98 8.80 -14.78
CA GLN A 379 -26.08 7.98 -15.61
C GLN A 379 -25.32 8.81 -16.66
N ASN A 380 -25.94 9.86 -17.19
CA ASN A 380 -25.27 10.77 -18.12
C ASN A 380 -24.26 11.70 -17.44
N ILE A 381 -24.46 12.04 -16.16
CA ILE A 381 -23.57 12.94 -15.40
C ILE A 381 -22.31 12.22 -14.90
N PHE A 382 -22.44 11.00 -14.37
CA PHE A 382 -21.36 10.31 -13.64
C PHE A 382 -20.57 9.26 -14.45
N PHE A 383 -20.79 9.16 -15.77
CA PHE A 383 -20.23 8.15 -16.69
C PHE A 383 -20.67 6.69 -16.42
N ALA A 384 -21.26 6.06 -17.46
CA ALA A 384 -21.61 4.64 -17.64
C ALA A 384 -22.45 3.96 -16.52
N ALA A 385 -23.45 3.18 -16.95
CA ALA A 385 -24.38 2.49 -16.05
C ALA A 385 -23.75 1.41 -15.13
N ASP A 386 -22.48 1.03 -15.36
CA ASP A 386 -21.82 -0.12 -14.74
C ASP A 386 -20.58 0.24 -13.89
N TYR A 387 -20.45 1.49 -13.44
CA TYR A 387 -19.28 1.94 -12.68
C TYR A 387 -19.59 2.09 -11.19
N ASN A 388 -18.86 1.35 -10.34
CA ASN A 388 -18.89 1.51 -8.89
C ASN A 388 -17.61 2.19 -8.43
N SER A 389 -17.74 3.32 -7.73
CA SER A 389 -16.63 4.05 -7.12
C SER A 389 -16.97 4.43 -5.69
N LEU A 390 -16.00 4.30 -4.80
CA LEU A 390 -16.14 4.70 -3.40
C LEU A 390 -15.16 5.84 -3.12
N TYR A 391 -15.67 6.93 -2.56
CA TYR A 391 -14.85 8.04 -2.11
C TYR A 391 -15.00 8.21 -0.60
N ILE A 392 -13.89 8.35 0.11
CA ILE A 392 -13.86 8.71 1.53
C ILE A 392 -13.17 10.06 1.62
N ASN A 393 -13.91 11.12 1.96
CA ASN A 393 -13.41 12.49 1.99
C ASN A 393 -12.61 12.87 0.72
N GLY A 394 -13.14 12.54 -0.47
CA GLY A 394 -12.50 12.79 -1.76
C GLY A 394 -11.42 11.78 -2.19
N ILE A 395 -10.96 10.91 -1.30
CA ILE A 395 -10.00 9.85 -1.63
C ILE A 395 -10.75 8.72 -2.35
N ASN A 396 -10.40 8.47 -3.61
CA ASN A 396 -10.93 7.34 -4.38
C ASN A 396 -10.34 6.02 -3.86
N ILE A 397 -11.21 5.09 -3.51
CA ILE A 397 -10.84 3.73 -3.09
C ILE A 397 -11.25 2.77 -4.19
N ASP A 398 -10.25 2.11 -4.79
CA ASP A 398 -10.48 1.04 -5.75
C ASP A 398 -11.34 -0.07 -5.10
N PRO A 399 -12.53 -0.37 -5.64
CA PRO A 399 -13.38 -1.44 -5.14
C PRO A 399 -12.68 -2.80 -5.04
N LYS A 400 -11.65 -3.07 -5.87
CA LYS A 400 -10.87 -4.32 -5.80
C LYS A 400 -10.05 -4.44 -4.52
N ASN A 401 -9.60 -3.31 -4.00
CA ASN A 401 -8.78 -3.23 -2.80
C ASN A 401 -9.64 -2.97 -1.54
N LEU A 402 -10.96 -2.83 -1.71
CA LEU A 402 -11.89 -2.56 -0.62
C LEU A 402 -11.97 -3.76 0.32
N ASN A 403 -11.30 -3.65 1.45
CA ASN A 403 -11.38 -4.59 2.56
C ASN A 403 -11.48 -3.84 3.90
N PRO A 404 -12.04 -4.46 4.96
CA PRO A 404 -12.20 -3.78 6.25
C PRO A 404 -10.89 -3.23 6.84
N PHE A 405 -9.76 -3.88 6.57
CA PHE A 405 -8.43 -3.44 7.01
C PHE A 405 -7.94 -2.19 6.27
N SER A 406 -8.24 -2.06 4.98
CA SER A 406 -7.93 -0.89 4.16
C SER A 406 -8.78 0.30 4.60
N VAL A 407 -10.07 0.06 4.87
CA VAL A 407 -10.99 1.08 5.38
C VAL A 407 -10.53 1.58 6.74
N LEU A 408 -10.14 0.68 7.65
CA LEU A 408 -9.56 1.07 8.95
C LEU A 408 -8.31 1.94 8.77
N ARG A 409 -7.39 1.56 7.87
CA ARG A 409 -6.17 2.34 7.58
C ARG A 409 -6.49 3.74 7.04
N VAL A 410 -7.43 3.84 6.09
CA VAL A 410 -7.87 5.13 5.55
C VAL A 410 -8.46 5.99 6.66
N PHE A 411 -9.39 5.45 7.46
CA PHE A 411 -10.00 6.18 8.56
C PHE A 411 -9.00 6.62 9.64
N SER A 412 -8.06 5.77 10.02
CA SER A 412 -6.97 6.13 10.93
C SER A 412 -6.12 7.27 10.38
N SER A 413 -5.66 7.16 9.13
CA SER A 413 -4.85 8.20 8.50
C SER A 413 -5.59 9.53 8.39
N GLU A 414 -6.87 9.48 7.99
CA GLU A 414 -7.71 10.65 7.80
C GLU A 414 -8.04 11.33 9.13
N ASN A 415 -8.38 10.54 10.17
CA ASN A 415 -8.60 11.06 11.51
C ASN A 415 -7.35 11.77 12.06
N LYS A 416 -6.15 11.26 11.77
CA LYS A 416 -4.88 11.90 12.15
C LYS A 416 -4.70 13.26 11.48
N TYR A 417 -5.01 13.38 10.19
CA TYR A 417 -4.90 14.66 9.47
C TYR A 417 -5.96 15.66 9.91
N ILE A 418 -7.22 15.22 10.05
CA ILE A 418 -8.31 16.07 10.53
C ILE A 418 -8.03 16.54 11.96
N THR A 419 -7.55 15.68 12.86
CA THR A 419 -7.22 16.06 14.24
C THR A 419 -6.10 17.12 14.28
N LYS A 420 -5.11 17.03 13.39
CA LYS A 420 -4.08 18.06 13.24
C LYS A 420 -4.66 19.39 12.77
N LEU A 421 -5.56 19.39 11.78
CA LEU A 421 -6.23 20.60 11.32
C LEU A 421 -7.15 21.19 12.40
N ASN A 422 -7.83 20.33 13.18
CA ASN A 422 -8.63 20.77 14.32
C ASN A 422 -7.76 21.46 15.39
N SER A 423 -6.52 21.00 15.59
CA SER A 423 -5.59 21.67 16.52
C SER A 423 -5.20 23.08 16.08
N LEU A 424 -5.37 23.40 14.79
CA LEU A 424 -5.19 24.74 14.22
C LEU A 424 -6.48 25.58 14.22
N GLY A 425 -7.59 25.04 14.74
CA GLY A 425 -8.88 25.72 14.83
C GLY A 425 -9.84 25.52 13.66
N PHE A 426 -9.51 24.67 12.69
CA PHE A 426 -10.45 24.31 11.61
C PHE A 426 -11.56 23.40 12.15
N SER A 427 -12.77 23.53 11.60
CA SER A 427 -13.81 22.53 11.80
C SER A 427 -13.57 21.30 10.91
N ASN A 428 -14.11 20.13 11.29
CA ASN A 428 -14.00 18.92 10.47
C ASN A 428 -14.44 19.12 9.01
N LYS A 429 -15.48 19.94 8.77
CA LYS A 429 -15.99 20.20 7.41
C LYS A 429 -15.03 21.08 6.62
N GLU A 430 -14.48 22.12 7.23
CA GLU A 430 -13.48 22.98 6.60
C GLU A 430 -12.19 22.21 6.31
N ALA A 431 -11.78 21.33 7.23
CA ALA A 431 -10.63 20.45 7.04
C ALA A 431 -10.79 19.55 5.82
N VAL A 432 -11.94 18.86 5.69
CA VAL A 432 -12.22 18.00 4.52
C VAL A 432 -12.30 18.81 3.24
N ASN A 433 -12.95 19.99 3.26
CA ASN A 433 -13.03 20.85 2.09
C ASN A 433 -11.65 21.36 1.64
N LEU A 434 -10.77 21.70 2.59
CA LEU A 434 -9.40 22.11 2.33
C LEU A 434 -8.56 20.97 1.74
N LEU A 435 -8.73 19.74 2.26
CA LEU A 435 -8.03 18.57 1.71
C LEU A 435 -8.49 18.26 0.28
N ASN A 436 -9.78 18.44 0.00
CA ASN A 436 -10.33 18.22 -1.35
C ASN A 436 -9.94 19.30 -2.36
N SER A 437 -9.79 20.56 -1.94
CA SER A 437 -9.46 21.65 -2.85
C SER A 437 -8.04 21.58 -3.42
N VAL A 438 -7.11 20.91 -2.72
CA VAL A 438 -5.71 20.77 -3.16
C VAL A 438 -5.56 19.74 -4.29
N SER A 439 -6.50 18.80 -4.42
CA SER A 439 -6.43 17.67 -5.36
C SER A 439 -6.83 18.02 -6.80
N GLU A 440 -7.64 19.07 -7.00
CA GLU A 440 -8.13 19.44 -8.34
C GLU A 440 -7.04 20.01 -9.26
N ASP A 441 -5.93 20.53 -8.72
CA ASP A 441 -4.93 21.27 -9.51
C ASP A 441 -3.72 20.44 -9.99
N LYS A 442 -3.54 19.17 -9.57
CA LYS A 442 -2.24 18.48 -9.76
C LYS A 442 -2.20 17.16 -10.52
N GLU A 443 -3.26 16.36 -10.62
CA GLU A 443 -3.07 14.95 -11.03
C GLU A 443 -3.52 14.56 -12.45
N GLU A 444 -4.49 15.19 -13.09
CA GLU A 444 -4.98 14.68 -14.40
C GLU A 444 -4.27 15.25 -15.65
N GLY A 445 -3.40 16.25 -15.49
CA GLY A 445 -2.78 16.95 -16.64
C GLY A 445 -1.25 16.96 -16.69
N ARG A 446 -0.56 16.77 -15.56
CA ARG A 446 0.90 16.70 -15.53
C ARG A 446 1.32 15.25 -15.67
N LYS A 447 1.45 14.79 -16.94
CA LYS A 447 2.51 13.81 -17.27
C LYS A 447 3.72 14.22 -16.42
N SER A 448 4.21 13.32 -15.56
CA SER A 448 5.34 13.50 -14.63
C SER A 448 6.13 14.74 -15.03
N GLU A 449 6.17 15.82 -14.23
CA GLU A 449 6.92 17.03 -14.58
C GLU A 449 8.30 16.60 -15.06
N VAL A 450 8.45 16.49 -16.39
CA VAL A 450 9.68 16.06 -16.99
C VAL A 450 10.47 17.34 -16.94
N ASP A 451 11.32 17.44 -15.94
CA ASP A 451 12.13 18.64 -15.74
C ASP A 451 12.95 18.86 -17.01
N TYR A 452 12.75 20.04 -17.61
CA TYR A 452 13.48 20.46 -18.81
C TYR A 452 14.69 21.27 -18.36
N TYR A 453 15.87 20.72 -18.63
CA TYR A 453 17.15 21.31 -18.29
C TYR A 453 17.78 21.99 -19.51
N ASP A 454 18.40 23.15 -19.29
CA ASP A 454 19.24 23.79 -20.31
C ASP A 454 20.62 23.14 -20.36
N VAL A 455 20.76 22.18 -21.27
CA VAL A 455 21.98 21.41 -21.50
C VAL A 455 22.87 21.97 -22.60
N ARG A 456 22.62 23.21 -23.06
CA ARG A 456 23.46 23.85 -24.07
C ARG A 456 24.79 24.23 -23.45
N ASP A 457 25.85 23.57 -23.88
CA ASP A 457 27.22 23.81 -23.45
C ASP A 457 28.21 23.49 -24.59
N ASP A 458 29.36 24.16 -24.61
CA ASP A 458 30.43 23.94 -25.60
C ASP A 458 31.18 22.62 -25.34
N VAL A 459 31.00 22.07 -24.14
CA VAL A 459 31.48 20.74 -23.73
C VAL A 459 30.78 19.63 -24.53
N VAL A 460 29.57 19.87 -25.06
CA VAL A 460 28.79 18.85 -25.76
C VAL A 460 29.41 18.49 -27.11
N SER A 461 29.88 17.25 -27.22
CA SER A 461 30.39 16.68 -28.46
C SER A 461 29.26 16.16 -29.34
N TRP A 462 28.80 16.98 -30.30
CA TRP A 462 27.74 16.62 -31.25
C TRP A 462 28.24 15.69 -32.36
N TRP A 463 27.66 14.49 -32.43
CA TRP A 463 28.06 13.46 -33.38
C TRP A 463 27.56 13.72 -34.80
N ASN A 464 26.32 14.14 -34.96
CA ASN A 464 25.71 14.51 -36.23
C ASN A 464 25.07 15.89 -36.19
N ASP A 465 24.88 16.48 -37.36
CA ASP A 465 24.14 17.72 -37.55
C ASP A 465 23.21 17.62 -38.76
N LEU A 466 21.90 17.65 -38.50
CA LEU A 466 20.87 17.45 -39.52
C LEU A 466 20.82 18.61 -40.53
N GLU A 467 21.37 19.78 -40.20
CA GLU A 467 21.30 20.98 -41.04
C GLU A 467 22.49 21.13 -41.98
N SER A 468 23.68 20.69 -41.53
CA SER A 468 24.95 20.85 -42.25
C SER A 468 25.49 19.59 -42.91
N ASP A 469 25.26 18.40 -42.34
CA ASP A 469 25.93 17.19 -42.83
C ASP A 469 25.47 16.80 -44.25
N SER A 470 26.42 16.36 -45.08
CA SER A 470 26.16 15.96 -46.48
C SER A 470 25.13 14.83 -46.60
N ARG A 471 25.01 13.98 -45.57
CA ARG A 471 24.05 12.88 -45.47
C ARG A 471 22.60 13.35 -45.54
N TYR A 472 22.28 14.47 -44.90
CA TYR A 472 20.90 14.97 -44.78
C TYR A 472 20.55 16.00 -45.86
N LYS A 473 21.46 16.29 -46.79
CA LYS A 473 21.28 17.31 -47.85
C LYS A 473 20.05 17.06 -48.74
N LYS A 474 19.64 15.80 -48.91
CA LYS A 474 18.44 15.42 -49.69
C LYS A 474 17.14 15.69 -48.93
N TRP A 475 17.20 15.94 -47.63
CA TRP A 475 16.02 16.16 -46.82
C TRP A 475 15.52 17.59 -46.95
N PRO A 476 14.22 17.79 -46.90
CA PRO A 476 13.62 19.11 -46.89
C PRO A 476 13.99 19.91 -45.65
N LYS A 477 14.13 21.23 -45.82
CA LYS A 477 14.44 22.19 -44.73
C LYS A 477 13.19 22.92 -44.22
N ASN A 478 12.01 22.60 -44.73
CA ASN A 478 10.77 23.29 -44.37
C ASN A 478 10.18 22.69 -43.09
N ILE A 479 9.98 23.52 -42.06
CA ILE A 479 9.43 23.07 -40.77
C ILE A 479 7.94 22.69 -40.87
N LYS A 480 7.22 23.21 -41.87
CA LYS A 480 5.79 22.91 -42.06
C LYS A 480 5.53 21.44 -42.37
N GLU A 481 6.55 20.66 -42.71
CA GLU A 481 6.40 19.22 -42.95
C GLU A 481 6.03 18.42 -41.71
N ILE A 482 6.33 18.93 -40.51
CA ILE A 482 5.88 18.31 -39.25
C ILE A 482 4.35 18.18 -39.20
N LEU A 483 3.63 19.10 -39.88
CA LEU A 483 2.17 19.10 -39.93
C LEU A 483 1.60 18.03 -40.87
N GLN A 484 2.44 17.39 -41.69
CA GLN A 484 1.97 16.31 -42.56
C GLN A 484 1.72 15.05 -41.72
N PRO A 485 0.55 14.40 -41.89
CA PRO A 485 0.23 13.19 -41.15
C PRO A 485 1.18 12.06 -41.54
N LEU A 486 1.74 11.39 -40.54
CA LEU A 486 2.47 10.14 -40.73
C LEU A 486 1.49 8.98 -40.56
N TYR A 487 1.45 8.09 -41.55
CA TYR A 487 0.48 6.99 -41.61
C TYR A 487 0.78 5.85 -40.62
N TYR A 488 2.04 5.72 -40.18
CA TYR A 488 2.48 4.68 -39.25
C TYR A 488 2.79 5.28 -37.88
N ARG A 489 2.27 4.67 -36.81
CA ARG A 489 2.62 5.02 -35.43
C ARG A 489 4.13 4.78 -35.21
N GLY A 490 4.83 5.78 -34.69
CA GLY A 490 6.26 5.71 -34.37
C GLY A 490 7.21 6.17 -35.48
N GLN A 491 6.70 6.58 -36.65
CA GLN A 491 7.53 7.21 -37.67
C GLN A 491 7.90 8.65 -37.28
N MET A 492 9.12 9.09 -37.57
CA MET A 492 9.58 10.48 -37.41
C MET A 492 9.68 11.19 -38.77
N HIS A 493 9.38 12.49 -38.80
CA HIS A 493 9.56 13.31 -40.01
C HIS A 493 11.05 13.45 -40.36
N ARG A 494 11.39 13.21 -41.63
CA ARG A 494 12.76 13.35 -42.15
C ARG A 494 13.00 14.79 -42.61
N ILE A 495 13.38 15.65 -41.69
CA ILE A 495 13.62 17.08 -41.93
C ILE A 495 15.09 17.38 -41.63
N ALA A 496 15.77 18.10 -42.51
CA ALA A 496 17.14 18.60 -42.29
C ALA A 496 17.13 19.81 -41.33
N LYS A 497 16.64 19.58 -40.10
CA LYS A 497 16.58 20.53 -38.97
C LYS A 497 16.82 19.83 -37.64
N ASN A 498 17.55 20.48 -36.74
CA ASN A 498 17.90 19.95 -35.42
C ASN A 498 16.73 20.06 -34.42
N LEU A 499 15.66 19.30 -34.65
CA LEU A 499 14.41 19.34 -33.86
C LEU A 499 14.44 18.45 -32.61
N TYR A 500 15.09 17.30 -32.73
CA TYR A 500 15.21 16.31 -31.66
C TYR A 500 16.69 16.19 -31.30
N ASN A 501 17.05 16.66 -30.11
CA ASN A 501 18.40 16.65 -29.59
C ASN A 501 18.45 15.70 -28.41
N THR A 502 19.32 14.68 -28.48
CA THR A 502 19.54 13.72 -27.41
C THR A 502 20.98 13.84 -26.93
N LEU A 503 21.16 14.23 -25.67
CA LEU A 503 22.45 14.35 -25.02
C LEU A 503 22.67 13.17 -24.08
N PHE A 504 23.74 12.43 -24.31
CA PHE A 504 24.18 11.29 -23.53
C PHE A 504 25.32 11.74 -22.60
N ALA A 505 25.05 11.89 -21.31
CA ALA A 505 26.08 12.09 -20.31
C ALA A 505 26.43 10.72 -19.70
N LEU A 506 27.56 10.16 -20.11
CA LEU A 506 27.91 8.76 -19.88
C LEU A 506 29.32 8.59 -19.33
N ASP A 507 29.55 7.53 -18.55
CA ASP A 507 30.88 7.07 -18.22
C ASP A 507 31.38 6.09 -19.29
N ILE A 508 32.32 6.54 -20.12
CA ILE A 508 32.86 5.78 -21.27
C ILE A 508 33.76 4.61 -20.82
N SER A 509 34.08 4.48 -19.53
CA SER A 509 34.82 3.32 -19.01
C SER A 509 33.98 2.05 -18.86
N LYS A 510 32.64 2.18 -18.79
CA LYS A 510 31.72 1.06 -18.58
C LYS A 510 31.36 0.38 -19.90
N ASN A 511 31.37 -0.95 -19.93
CA ASN A 511 31.05 -1.71 -21.16
C ASN A 511 29.65 -1.39 -21.73
N GLY A 512 28.62 -1.31 -20.88
CA GLY A 512 27.26 -0.98 -21.32
C GLY A 512 27.15 0.39 -22.00
N CYS A 513 27.98 1.35 -21.61
CA CYS A 513 28.01 2.67 -22.24
C CYS A 513 28.72 2.62 -23.61
N LEU A 514 29.78 1.82 -23.75
CA LEU A 514 30.47 1.60 -25.02
C LEU A 514 29.54 0.92 -26.05
N GLU A 515 28.75 -0.07 -25.62
CA GLU A 515 27.72 -0.70 -26.45
C GLU A 515 26.68 0.32 -26.92
N ALA A 516 26.14 1.14 -26.01
CA ALA A 516 25.18 2.19 -26.34
C ALA A 516 25.75 3.22 -27.35
N LEU A 517 27.02 3.61 -27.19
CA LEU A 517 27.71 4.49 -28.14
C LEU A 517 27.85 3.84 -29.53
N SER A 518 28.12 2.54 -29.59
CA SER A 518 28.18 1.80 -30.85
C SER A 518 26.83 1.81 -31.59
N GLU A 519 25.72 1.66 -30.86
CA GLU A 519 24.36 1.74 -31.41
C GLU A 519 24.02 3.15 -31.90
N ILE A 520 24.42 4.19 -31.16
CA ILE A 520 24.25 5.60 -31.58
C ILE A 520 24.95 5.83 -32.93
N PHE A 521 26.16 5.29 -33.12
CA PHE A 521 26.85 5.40 -34.40
C PHE A 521 26.08 4.72 -35.54
N MET A 522 25.50 3.55 -35.28
CA MET A 522 24.64 2.86 -36.24
C MET A 522 23.37 3.65 -36.56
N PHE A 523 22.73 4.26 -35.56
CA PHE A 523 21.54 5.11 -35.76
C PHE A 523 21.83 6.32 -36.63
N VAL A 524 22.98 6.95 -36.39
CA VAL A 524 23.44 8.08 -37.19
C VAL A 524 23.69 7.64 -38.63
N GLU A 525 24.37 6.50 -38.85
CA GLU A 525 24.61 5.92 -40.18
C GLU A 525 23.33 5.55 -40.94
N ARG A 526 22.32 5.04 -40.23
CA ARG A 526 20.98 4.76 -40.77
C ARG A 526 20.19 6.03 -41.10
N GLY A 527 20.67 7.20 -40.68
CA GLY A 527 20.02 8.49 -40.95
C GLY A 527 18.73 8.66 -40.16
N ILE A 528 18.72 8.30 -38.88
CA ILE A 528 17.62 8.64 -37.97
C ILE A 528 17.58 10.17 -37.77
N PRO A 529 16.40 10.83 -37.80
CA PRO A 529 16.25 12.29 -37.69
C PRO A 529 16.37 12.77 -36.23
N ILE A 530 17.43 12.36 -35.54
CA ILE A 530 17.76 12.77 -34.17
C ILE A 530 19.21 13.24 -34.15
N ARG A 531 19.48 14.34 -33.46
CA ARG A 531 20.82 14.87 -33.21
C ARG A 531 21.38 14.29 -31.91
N PHE A 532 22.46 13.53 -32.01
CA PHE A 532 23.09 12.86 -30.88
C PHE A 532 24.29 13.67 -30.39
N GLY A 533 24.31 14.02 -29.10
CA GLY A 533 25.42 14.63 -28.40
C GLY A 533 25.92 13.69 -27.30
N ILE A 534 27.22 13.71 -27.05
CA ILE A 534 27.86 12.90 -26.01
C ILE A 534 28.67 13.84 -25.11
N VAL A 535 28.58 13.63 -23.79
CA VAL A 535 29.44 14.26 -22.79
C VAL A 535 30.00 13.15 -21.90
N PRO A 536 31.32 12.95 -21.86
CA PRO A 536 31.90 12.01 -20.92
C PRO A 536 31.80 12.54 -19.49
N ILE A 537 31.39 11.68 -18.56
CA ILE A 537 31.41 11.98 -17.13
C ILE A 537 32.83 11.80 -16.61
N VAL A 538 33.33 12.82 -15.91
CA VAL A 538 34.65 12.80 -15.25
C VAL A 538 34.47 12.83 -13.73
N ASP A 539 35.42 12.22 -13.01
CA ASP A 539 35.45 12.27 -11.55
C ASP A 539 35.86 13.68 -11.08
N VAL A 540 35.14 14.18 -10.07
CA VAL A 540 35.29 15.53 -9.50
C VAL A 540 36.58 15.67 -8.67
N GLU A 541 37.03 14.59 -8.05
CA GLU A 541 38.16 14.58 -7.10
C GLU A 541 39.46 14.05 -7.73
N LYS A 542 39.37 13.03 -8.60
CA LYS A 542 40.55 12.33 -9.13
C LYS A 542 40.68 12.39 -10.65
N LYS A 543 41.58 13.26 -11.10
CA LYS A 543 41.91 13.50 -12.53
C LYS A 543 42.42 12.27 -13.29
N THR A 544 43.05 11.33 -12.59
CA THR A 544 43.72 10.15 -13.18
C THR A 544 42.93 8.86 -13.02
N GLU A 545 41.72 8.91 -12.48
CA GLU A 545 40.86 7.72 -12.52
C GLU A 545 40.51 7.37 -13.97
N ILE A 546 40.29 6.06 -14.20
CA ILE A 546 40.10 5.48 -15.53
C ILE A 546 38.91 6.13 -16.26
N ASN A 547 37.82 6.43 -15.53
CA ASN A 547 36.65 7.15 -16.06
C ASN A 547 37.05 8.51 -16.67
N SER A 548 37.81 9.31 -15.92
CA SER A 548 38.26 10.64 -16.29
C SER A 548 39.24 10.57 -17.45
N ALA A 549 40.23 9.67 -17.37
CA ALA A 549 41.20 9.48 -18.44
C ALA A 549 40.52 9.08 -19.75
N THR A 550 39.58 8.14 -19.72
CA THR A 550 38.85 7.66 -20.91
C THR A 550 38.00 8.77 -21.52
N GLY A 551 37.29 9.52 -20.69
CA GLY A 551 36.47 10.66 -21.12
C GLY A 551 37.30 11.79 -21.76
N ILE A 552 38.43 12.13 -21.14
CA ILE A 552 39.34 13.16 -21.65
C ILE A 552 39.94 12.75 -22.99
N ILE A 553 40.42 11.51 -23.11
CA ILE A 553 41.00 11.00 -24.36
C ILE A 553 39.96 11.02 -25.48
N PHE A 554 38.71 10.65 -25.19
CA PHE A 554 37.62 10.73 -26.15
C PHE A 554 37.41 12.17 -26.67
N GLU A 555 37.38 13.17 -25.78
CA GLU A 555 37.27 14.59 -26.16
C GLU A 555 38.44 15.06 -27.03
N VAL A 556 39.68 14.63 -26.71
CA VAL A 556 40.86 14.96 -27.52
C VAL A 556 40.74 14.37 -28.94
N PHE A 557 40.36 13.11 -29.08
CA PHE A 557 40.15 12.50 -30.40
C PHE A 557 39.00 13.14 -31.18
N MET A 558 37.95 13.57 -30.48
CA MET A 558 36.80 14.24 -31.09
C MET A 558 37.14 15.63 -31.64
N LYS A 559 37.84 16.46 -30.85
CA LYS A 559 38.07 17.88 -31.16
C LYS A 559 39.34 18.14 -31.96
N GLU A 560 40.43 17.39 -31.71
CA GLU A 560 41.74 17.67 -32.34
C GLU A 560 42.00 16.81 -33.60
N TYR A 561 41.42 15.61 -33.68
CA TYR A 561 41.62 14.69 -34.80
C TYR A 561 40.40 14.65 -35.72
N SER A 562 39.42 13.79 -35.44
CA SER A 562 38.19 13.71 -36.21
C SER A 562 37.15 12.83 -35.51
N LYS A 563 35.87 13.04 -35.86
CA LYS A 563 34.77 12.14 -35.47
C LYS A 563 35.05 10.68 -35.85
N LYS A 564 35.74 10.42 -36.97
CA LYS A 564 36.11 9.05 -37.37
C LYS A 564 37.14 8.44 -36.41
N ALA A 565 38.14 9.21 -35.99
CA ALA A 565 39.15 8.76 -35.03
C ALA A 565 38.53 8.42 -33.66
N ALA A 566 37.61 9.27 -33.18
CA ALA A 566 36.86 8.99 -31.96
C ALA A 566 35.95 7.74 -32.08
N LYS A 567 35.34 7.51 -33.25
CA LYS A 567 34.57 6.28 -33.52
C LYS A 567 35.47 5.05 -33.41
N THR A 568 36.63 5.09 -34.07
CA THR A 568 37.59 3.97 -34.05
C THR A 568 38.13 3.73 -32.65
N PHE A 569 38.29 4.77 -31.84
CA PHE A 569 38.67 4.65 -30.43
C PHE A 569 37.65 3.86 -29.62
N ILE A 570 36.37 4.24 -29.68
CA ILE A 570 35.31 3.53 -28.96
C ILE A 570 35.17 2.08 -29.44
N LEU A 571 35.24 1.83 -30.75
CA LEU A 571 35.13 0.47 -31.29
C LEU A 571 36.32 -0.41 -30.87
N LYS A 572 37.54 0.13 -30.86
CA LYS A 572 38.72 -0.60 -30.38
C LYS A 572 38.66 -0.84 -28.87
N LEU A 573 38.15 0.11 -28.09
CA LEU A 573 37.91 -0.09 -26.65
C LEU A 573 36.91 -1.22 -26.42
N LEU A 574 35.79 -1.24 -27.15
CA LEU A 574 34.78 -2.29 -27.06
C LEU A 574 35.34 -3.67 -27.46
N GLU A 575 36.15 -3.73 -28.52
CA GLU A 575 36.80 -4.97 -28.96
C GLU A 575 37.80 -5.51 -27.94
N LEU A 576 38.59 -4.64 -27.31
CA LEU A 576 39.61 -5.03 -26.33
C LEU A 576 39.06 -5.28 -24.92
N ALA A 577 37.94 -4.65 -24.55
CA ALA A 577 37.30 -4.81 -23.24
C ALA A 577 36.44 -6.09 -23.14
N GLU A 578 35.97 -6.61 -24.28
CA GLU A 578 35.05 -7.76 -24.39
C GLU A 578 33.77 -7.63 -23.53
N LYS A 579 33.86 -7.96 -22.24
CA LYS A 579 32.78 -7.92 -21.24
C LYS A 579 33.19 -7.31 -19.89
N GLU A 580 34.46 -6.94 -19.74
CA GLU A 580 34.97 -6.30 -18.52
C GLU A 580 35.01 -4.77 -18.69
N ASP A 581 35.06 -4.04 -17.58
CA ASP A 581 35.25 -2.59 -17.63
C ASP A 581 36.67 -2.23 -18.10
N VAL A 582 36.82 -1.05 -18.68
CA VAL A 582 38.10 -0.63 -19.29
C VAL A 582 39.19 -0.54 -18.21
N ASN A 583 40.30 -1.26 -18.41
CA ASN A 583 41.49 -1.16 -17.57
C ASN A 583 42.55 -0.22 -18.18
N GLU A 584 43.49 0.27 -17.36
CA GLU A 584 44.55 1.20 -17.81
C GLU A 584 45.41 0.62 -18.97
N ASP A 585 45.67 -0.69 -18.96
CA ASP A 585 46.42 -1.37 -20.02
C ASP A 585 45.63 -1.44 -21.35
N ILE A 586 44.30 -1.59 -21.27
CA ILE A 586 43.41 -1.60 -22.44
C ILE A 586 43.38 -0.20 -23.05
N LEU A 587 43.24 0.81 -22.20
CA LEU A 587 43.23 2.21 -22.60
C LEU A 587 44.55 2.59 -23.31
N LYS A 588 45.72 2.26 -22.74
CA LYS A 588 47.03 2.52 -23.37
C LYS A 588 47.18 1.87 -24.73
N LYS A 589 46.87 0.56 -24.83
CA LYS A 589 46.94 -0.19 -26.10
C LYS A 589 46.02 0.39 -27.16
N SER A 590 44.81 0.82 -26.77
CA SER A 590 43.85 1.41 -27.71
C SER A 590 44.35 2.72 -28.30
N VAL A 591 44.98 3.58 -27.49
CA VAL A 591 45.53 4.88 -27.91
C VAL A 591 46.75 4.68 -28.81
N GLU A 592 47.71 3.84 -28.41
CA GLU A 592 48.91 3.55 -29.21
C GLU A 592 48.59 2.90 -30.56
N SER A 593 47.58 2.01 -30.59
CA SER A 593 47.07 1.41 -31.83
C SER A 593 46.45 2.42 -32.79
N ILE A 594 45.92 3.53 -32.28
CA ILE A 594 45.33 4.58 -33.11
C ILE A 594 46.40 5.55 -33.57
N LEU A 595 47.28 5.99 -32.67
CA LEU A 595 48.39 6.91 -33.00
C LEU A 595 49.38 6.31 -34.02
N SER A 596 49.49 4.98 -34.10
CA SER A 596 50.28 4.29 -35.13
C SER A 596 49.63 4.23 -36.51
N ASP A 597 48.36 4.65 -36.66
CA ASP A 597 47.67 4.72 -37.95
C ASP A 597 48.10 5.96 -38.75
N SER A 598 48.84 5.70 -39.84
CA SER A 598 49.38 6.71 -40.77
C SER A 598 48.34 7.61 -41.46
N SER A 599 47.04 7.33 -41.29
CA SER A 599 45.94 8.11 -41.87
C SER A 599 45.40 9.23 -40.96
N LEU A 600 45.89 9.35 -39.73
CA LEU A 600 45.47 10.41 -38.80
C LEU A 600 46.04 11.77 -39.22
N GLN A 601 45.14 12.71 -39.52
CA GLN A 601 45.50 14.12 -39.70
C GLN A 601 45.01 14.90 -38.48
N VAL A 602 45.95 15.55 -37.78
CA VAL A 602 45.63 16.50 -36.72
C VAL A 602 45.05 17.76 -37.37
N LEU A 603 43.89 18.23 -36.91
CA LEU A 603 43.22 19.42 -37.47
C LEU A 603 44.04 20.70 -37.26
N ASN A 604 44.89 20.70 -36.23
CA ASN A 604 45.84 21.77 -35.91
C ASN A 604 47.29 21.33 -36.23
N ASN A 605 47.90 21.93 -37.25
CA ASN A 605 49.27 21.64 -37.74
C ASN A 605 50.42 21.91 -36.73
N LYS A 606 50.15 22.13 -35.44
CA LYS A 606 51.14 22.47 -34.41
C LYS A 606 51.24 21.47 -33.25
N LEU A 607 50.50 20.35 -33.29
CA LEU A 607 50.46 19.38 -32.20
C LEU A 607 51.09 18.05 -32.62
N THR A 608 52.09 17.59 -31.88
CA THR A 608 52.68 16.25 -31.97
C THR A 608 52.35 15.51 -30.67
N LEU A 609 51.24 14.79 -30.65
CA LEU A 609 50.87 13.89 -29.55
C LEU A 609 51.35 12.49 -29.95
N GLU A 610 52.51 12.07 -29.45
CA GLU A 610 53.15 10.82 -29.89
C GLU A 610 52.82 9.64 -28.97
N ASN A 611 52.62 9.90 -27.67
CA ASN A 611 52.36 8.87 -26.68
C ASN A 611 51.06 9.09 -25.90
N TYR A 612 50.58 8.03 -25.24
CA TYR A 612 49.42 8.05 -24.35
C TYR A 612 49.51 9.15 -23.27
N ASN A 613 50.68 9.34 -22.67
CA ASN A 613 50.88 10.35 -21.63
C ASN A 613 50.72 11.78 -22.17
N ASP A 614 51.16 12.03 -23.41
CA ASP A 614 51.06 13.35 -24.05
C ASP A 614 49.59 13.71 -24.31
N VAL A 615 48.78 12.72 -24.75
CA VAL A 615 47.34 12.87 -25.00
C VAL A 615 46.59 13.21 -23.71
N ILE A 616 46.90 12.50 -22.62
CA ILE A 616 46.27 12.74 -21.32
C ILE A 616 46.66 14.10 -20.75
N GLU A 617 47.94 14.45 -20.76
CA GLU A 617 48.40 15.73 -20.20
C GLU A 617 47.78 16.91 -20.95
N TYR A 618 47.73 16.82 -22.28
CA TYR A 618 47.05 17.82 -23.11
C TYR A 618 45.55 17.90 -22.80
N GLY A 619 44.88 16.76 -22.71
CA GLY A 619 43.44 16.71 -22.44
C GLY A 619 43.06 17.19 -21.04
N ILE A 620 43.86 16.87 -20.02
CA ILE A 620 43.66 17.39 -18.65
C ILE A 620 43.76 18.91 -18.64
N LYS A 621 44.71 19.48 -19.37
CA LYS A 621 44.93 20.93 -19.41
C LYS A 621 43.79 21.69 -20.10
N ASN A 622 43.17 21.11 -21.12
CA ASN A 622 42.25 21.83 -22.00
C ASN A 622 40.77 21.46 -21.81
N TYR A 623 40.45 20.24 -21.40
CA TYR A 623 39.07 19.72 -21.41
C TYR A 623 38.54 19.29 -20.05
N TYR A 624 39.41 18.87 -19.12
CA TYR A 624 38.96 18.35 -17.81
C TYR A 624 38.18 19.37 -16.98
N ASP A 625 38.65 20.62 -16.90
CA ASP A 625 37.99 21.63 -16.05
C ASP A 625 36.58 21.97 -16.54
N ASP A 626 36.32 21.91 -17.85
CA ASP A 626 34.99 22.19 -18.40
C ASP A 626 34.07 20.97 -18.29
N LEU A 627 34.59 19.75 -18.50
CA LEU A 627 33.85 18.51 -18.21
C LEU A 627 33.45 18.43 -16.73
N LYS A 628 34.36 18.79 -15.83
CA LYS A 628 34.09 18.83 -14.39
C LYS A 628 32.99 19.81 -14.04
N LYS A 629 33.02 21.04 -14.58
CA LYS A 629 31.94 22.03 -14.36
C LYS A 629 30.59 21.51 -14.84
N PHE A 630 30.55 20.81 -15.98
CA PHE A 630 29.32 20.22 -16.50
C PHE A 630 28.78 19.12 -15.57
N SER A 631 29.65 18.20 -15.12
CA SER A 631 29.28 17.15 -14.17
C SER A 631 28.80 17.71 -12.84
N GLU A 632 29.47 18.74 -12.28
CA GLU A 632 29.04 19.41 -11.05
C GLU A 632 27.70 20.13 -11.22
N LYS A 633 27.48 20.81 -12.35
CA LYS A 633 26.24 21.56 -12.64
C LYS A 633 25.01 20.64 -12.65
N PHE A 634 25.15 19.42 -13.14
CA PHE A 634 24.06 18.44 -13.26
C PHE A 634 24.12 17.31 -12.23
N LEU A 635 25.02 17.39 -11.24
CA LEU A 635 25.22 16.38 -10.19
C LEU A 635 25.43 14.96 -10.75
N LEU A 636 26.17 14.86 -11.86
CA LEU A 636 26.43 13.61 -12.56
C LEU A 636 27.63 12.89 -11.96
N SER A 637 27.51 11.57 -11.82
CA SER A 637 28.58 10.69 -11.33
C SER A 637 28.62 9.41 -12.16
N SER A 638 29.64 8.57 -11.98
CA SER A 638 29.71 7.27 -12.66
C SER A 638 28.45 6.41 -12.41
N ASP A 639 27.85 6.52 -11.22
CA ASP A 639 26.63 5.81 -10.82
C ASP A 639 25.35 6.50 -11.30
N ASN A 640 25.40 7.82 -11.51
CA ASN A 640 24.27 8.65 -11.91
C ASN A 640 24.50 9.24 -13.31
N GLN A 641 24.31 8.39 -14.32
CA GLN A 641 24.36 8.78 -15.72
C GLN A 641 23.02 9.35 -16.18
N ALA A 642 23.04 10.25 -17.17
CA ALA A 642 21.86 10.99 -17.59
C ALA A 642 21.67 11.05 -19.10
N LEU A 643 20.42 10.85 -19.53
CA LEU A 643 19.98 11.10 -20.89
C LEU A 643 19.09 12.33 -20.90
N TYR A 644 19.42 13.32 -21.73
CA TYR A 644 18.55 14.47 -21.95
C TYR A 644 17.96 14.44 -23.35
N VAL A 645 16.63 14.43 -23.46
CA VAL A 645 15.93 14.47 -24.76
C VAL A 645 15.22 15.82 -24.89
N ASN A 646 15.75 16.72 -25.72
CA ASN A 646 15.27 18.12 -25.80
C ASN A 646 15.22 18.81 -24.42
N GLY A 647 16.19 18.50 -23.56
CA GLY A 647 16.28 19.02 -22.19
C GLY A 647 15.51 18.19 -21.16
N ALA A 648 14.58 17.34 -21.58
CA ALA A 648 13.90 16.41 -20.67
C ALA A 648 14.90 15.42 -20.06
N TYR A 649 15.04 15.42 -18.74
CA TYR A 649 15.87 14.44 -18.04
C TYR A 649 15.21 13.06 -18.02
N SER A 650 16.02 12.05 -18.33
CA SER A 650 15.70 10.64 -18.17
C SER A 650 16.89 9.94 -17.54
N GLU A 651 16.65 9.25 -16.43
CA GLU A 651 17.64 8.35 -15.85
C GLU A 651 17.91 7.20 -16.82
N PHE A 652 19.19 6.82 -16.94
CA PHE A 652 19.53 5.51 -17.50
C PHE A 652 19.07 4.46 -16.49
N SER A 653 17.90 3.87 -16.73
CA SER A 653 17.40 2.78 -15.89
C SER A 653 18.45 1.66 -15.81
N LYS A 654 18.83 1.30 -14.58
CA LYS A 654 19.71 0.16 -14.27
C LYS A 654 19.31 -1.13 -14.98
#